data_AF-A0A815UGB3-F1
#
_entry.id   AF-A0A815UGB3-F1
#
_cell.length_a   1.000
_cell.length_b   1.000
_cell.length_c   1.000
_cell.angle_alpha   90.00
_cell.angle_beta   90.00
_cell.angle_gamma   90.00
#
_symmetry.space_group_name_H-M   'P 1'
#
loop_
_entity.id
_entity.type
_entity.pdbx_description
1 polymer ?
#
loop_
_entity_poly.entity_id
_entity_poly.type
_entity_poly.pdbx_seq_one_letter_code
_entity_poly.pdbx_strand_id
1 'polypeptide(L)'
;MTSENNTNEQNDHITTNNLSSLPNISDADQSIELNNRIRNDFMSYCFSFLQDNEEAHQCVQIVWNKYLQCVGDIAILSAFFDTLPFHIKTSVLPKYQIEIIEWCKNLFHINSHALLCSTYYSETFQRVIRYAFKTDRFKKGIIYVPMDFDTNLKIDLTSSLSNIKFEHISNDISSEDMIDINQLEELIKRDINDTQSYPFMVIANAGSALLGHCDQLTKIKKLCEQYNIWLHVIGDLLGSLALFPTIKENVNINCDSLTIDIMKLFGIQNLPYLTFFLQSTTDIKQIDDNKSLVTSHPLYDFILHSPSISFLSVWSISQRCSRDTILSHMKVSFDLTNFLLTNLKDVNRLRILNNDNHQETYNYQRICSGDVPDDVLPKPVVIFRFEPNHILEVENMDDINGYIDLLNLWLFDKLSQHYPKMNLELLKSVHFQMTKSNNTDLNQAPAHAIRFAPLEHLLDVIYQNDIQLFIQDIQRYIDILHATMTGRKNLSLIISNYENLSSIPMPNWAGVGAVRYIPSHINLSDIDEISINEINTIQAELARQLQTNDTAFSLGGGGGSGSGTDEYESMFYLRLGMIRKSEDLDILLHKILNAGKETETSLKYVEDMAEKIRTGIEKVQKDLQDENLQLFAQEGLLRHLPLVSNIMSWWSPSQSTPPLAIKGRSFDLNSGQIESTEDTYAYRMQIKKQSPHAPMHNNDDTTSINSNNIENSTDLNTNQ
;
A
#
# COMPACT_ATOMS: atom_id res chain seq x y z
N MET A 1 15.04 50.94 67.45
CA MET A 1 14.47 49.68 67.96
C MET A 1 13.61 49.11 66.84
N THR A 2 13.78 47.81 66.58
CA THR A 2 12.84 46.89 65.89
C THR A 2 12.41 47.16 64.44
N SER A 3 12.92 46.29 63.55
CA SER A 3 12.24 45.55 62.46
C SER A 3 11.01 46.15 61.77
N GLU A 4 11.05 46.25 60.43
CA GLU A 4 10.33 45.38 59.48
C GLU A 4 10.43 45.91 58.04
N ASN A 5 10.45 44.94 57.10
CA ASN A 5 10.04 44.99 55.69
C ASN A 5 10.61 46.07 54.74
N ASN A 6 11.27 45.59 53.67
CA ASN A 6 11.05 46.12 52.32
C ASN A 6 11.63 45.18 51.25
N THR A 7 10.73 44.47 50.58
CA THR A 7 10.88 43.99 49.20
C THR A 7 10.62 45.17 48.27
N ASN A 8 11.57 45.49 47.38
CA ASN A 8 11.33 46.41 46.26
C ASN A 8 11.79 45.77 44.96
N GLU A 9 10.84 45.61 44.04
CA GLU A 9 11.04 45.59 42.61
C GLU A 9 11.71 46.90 42.15
N GLN A 10 12.60 46.83 41.15
CA GLN A 10 12.40 47.56 39.89
C GLN A 10 13.47 47.20 38.85
N ASN A 11 12.94 46.98 37.65
CA ASN A 11 13.52 46.90 36.30
C ASN A 11 14.86 47.61 36.07
N ASP A 12 15.68 47.03 35.18
CA ASP A 12 15.96 47.69 33.90
C ASP A 12 16.63 46.77 32.86
N HIS A 13 16.08 46.85 31.64
CA HIS A 13 16.72 46.77 30.33
C HIS A 13 17.82 45.72 30.07
N ILE A 14 17.48 44.68 29.29
CA ILE A 14 18.45 44.06 28.37
C ILE A 14 17.88 43.99 26.95
N THR A 15 18.70 44.54 26.08
CA THR A 15 18.61 44.82 24.65
C THR A 15 18.38 43.60 23.77
N THR A 16 17.55 43.81 22.74
CA THR A 16 17.53 43.10 21.47
C THR A 16 18.92 43.09 20.83
N ASN A 17 19.56 41.93 20.73
CA ASN A 17 20.47 41.51 19.64
C ASN A 17 21.11 40.16 20.00
N ASN A 18 20.66 39.11 19.31
CA ASN A 18 21.42 37.94 18.83
C ASN A 18 20.46 36.79 18.50
N LEU A 19 19.63 36.97 17.47
CA LEU A 19 19.07 35.86 16.70
C LEU A 19 20.10 35.48 15.64
N SER A 20 21.03 34.61 16.00
CA SER A 20 21.81 33.81 15.04
C SER A 20 22.54 32.71 15.79
N SER A 21 22.36 31.47 15.32
CA SER A 21 22.93 30.20 15.81
C SER A 21 22.19 29.49 16.95
N LEU A 22 21.00 28.95 16.65
CA LEU A 22 20.59 27.67 17.25
C LEU A 22 21.30 26.54 16.48
N PRO A 23 21.98 25.59 17.14
CA PRO A 23 22.48 24.42 16.46
C PRO A 23 21.29 23.53 16.05
N ASN A 24 21.33 23.02 14.81
CA ASN A 24 20.47 21.94 14.36
C ASN A 24 20.71 20.72 15.26
N ILE A 25 19.86 20.54 16.27
CA ILE A 25 19.78 19.30 17.04
C ILE A 25 19.06 18.30 16.13
N SER A 26 19.73 17.19 15.84
CA SER A 26 19.14 16.12 15.02
C SER A 26 17.94 15.50 15.74
N ASP A 27 16.93 15.05 14.98
CA ASP A 27 15.74 14.35 15.50
C ASP A 27 16.08 13.14 16.41
N ALA A 28 17.31 12.61 16.30
CA ALA A 28 17.82 11.52 17.13
C ALA A 28 18.01 11.90 18.60
N ASP A 29 18.49 13.11 18.90
CA ASP A 29 18.77 13.53 20.28
C ASP A 29 17.48 13.83 21.06
N GLN A 30 16.45 14.37 20.39
CA GLN A 30 15.13 14.58 20.97
C GLN A 30 14.42 13.26 21.31
N SER A 31 14.61 12.24 20.46
CA SER A 31 14.09 10.88 20.71
C SER A 31 14.73 10.24 21.95
N ILE A 32 16.04 10.41 22.14
CA ILE A 32 16.77 9.86 23.28
C ILE A 32 16.34 10.53 24.60
N GLU A 33 16.19 11.85 24.63
CA GLU A 33 15.76 12.58 25.82
C GLU A 33 14.31 12.25 26.21
N LEU A 34 13.42 12.15 25.22
CA LEU A 34 12.03 11.71 25.42
C LEU A 34 11.96 10.29 25.97
N ASN A 35 12.73 9.36 25.41
CA ASN A 35 12.81 7.97 25.86
C ASN A 35 13.29 7.86 27.31
N ASN A 36 14.26 8.70 27.71
CA ASN A 36 14.77 8.74 29.08
C ASN A 36 13.75 9.33 30.07
N ARG A 37 12.91 10.26 29.64
CA ARG A 37 11.83 10.81 30.48
C ARG A 37 10.72 9.80 30.71
N ILE A 38 10.24 9.15 29.64
CA ILE A 38 9.25 8.06 29.72
C ILE A 38 9.75 6.94 30.64
N ARG A 39 11.05 6.59 30.56
CA ARG A 39 11.69 5.65 31.48
C ARG A 39 11.54 6.04 32.94
N ASN A 40 11.88 7.27 33.29
CA ASN A 40 11.95 7.67 34.69
C ASN A 40 10.54 7.80 35.29
N ASP A 41 9.56 8.28 34.52
CA ASP A 41 8.18 8.44 34.97
C ASP A 41 7.49 7.06 35.16
N PHE A 42 7.66 6.12 34.21
CA PHE A 42 7.12 4.76 34.35
C PHE A 42 7.76 3.97 35.49
N MET A 43 9.08 4.03 35.63
CA MET A 43 9.78 3.30 36.68
C MET A 43 9.40 3.85 38.05
N SER A 44 9.32 5.19 38.21
CA SER A 44 8.86 5.81 39.46
C SER A 44 7.45 5.35 39.82
N TYR A 45 6.56 5.27 38.84
CA TYR A 45 5.20 4.82 39.03
C TYR A 45 5.09 3.31 39.35
N CYS A 46 5.88 2.46 38.67
CA CYS A 46 6.05 1.03 38.99
C CYS A 46 6.54 0.80 40.41
N PHE A 47 7.52 1.59 40.85
CA PHE A 47 8.08 1.49 42.19
C PHE A 47 7.10 1.93 43.27
N SER A 48 6.17 2.85 42.97
CA SER A 48 5.16 3.30 43.94
C SER A 48 4.15 2.22 44.32
N PHE A 49 3.84 1.29 43.42
CA PHE A 49 2.85 0.22 43.64
C PHE A 49 3.46 -1.14 44.00
N LEU A 50 4.77 -1.32 43.82
CA LEU A 50 5.52 -2.56 44.05
C LEU A 50 6.25 -2.61 45.40
N GLN A 51 5.82 -1.81 46.39
CA GLN A 51 6.55 -1.64 47.67
C GLN A 51 6.86 -2.93 48.45
N ASP A 52 6.32 -4.09 48.07
CA ASP A 52 6.49 -5.37 48.78
C ASP A 52 7.12 -6.53 47.96
N ASN A 53 7.60 -6.33 46.73
CA ASN A 53 8.15 -7.45 45.94
C ASN A 53 9.39 -7.09 45.09
N GLU A 54 10.56 -7.51 45.60
CA GLU A 54 11.90 -7.25 45.04
C GLU A 54 12.13 -7.95 43.68
N GLU A 55 11.54 -9.13 43.47
CA GLU A 55 11.61 -9.83 42.18
C GLU A 55 10.83 -9.09 41.09
N ALA A 56 9.67 -8.54 41.43
CA ALA A 56 8.86 -7.75 40.49
C ALA A 56 9.58 -6.45 40.07
N HIS A 57 10.30 -5.82 40.99
CA HIS A 57 11.14 -4.65 40.72
C HIS A 57 12.22 -4.95 39.68
N GLN A 58 12.93 -6.07 39.84
CA GLN A 58 13.97 -6.50 38.92
C GLN A 58 13.41 -6.89 37.54
N CYS A 59 12.26 -7.59 37.50
CA CYS A 59 11.60 -7.91 36.23
C CYS A 59 11.21 -6.66 35.46
N VAL A 60 10.56 -5.68 36.09
CA VAL A 60 10.14 -4.41 35.45
C VAL A 60 11.33 -3.62 34.91
N GLN A 61 12.43 -3.56 35.65
CA GLN A 61 13.66 -2.89 35.21
C GLN A 61 14.29 -3.57 33.98
N ILE A 62 14.26 -4.91 33.92
CA ILE A 62 14.74 -5.70 32.78
C ILE A 62 13.83 -5.51 31.55
N VAL A 63 12.51 -5.51 31.73
CA VAL A 63 11.51 -5.25 30.66
C VAL A 63 11.82 -3.93 29.98
N TRP A 64 12.01 -2.90 30.80
CA TRP A 64 12.07 -1.54 30.31
C TRP A 64 13.40 -1.20 29.64
N ASN A 65 14.50 -1.78 30.13
CA ASN A 65 15.78 -1.70 29.45
C ASN A 65 15.75 -2.39 28.07
N LYS A 66 14.97 -3.47 27.91
CA LYS A 66 14.73 -4.09 26.59
C LYS A 66 13.80 -3.25 25.70
N TYR A 67 12.78 -2.60 26.27
CA TYR A 67 11.89 -1.66 25.55
C TYR A 67 12.65 -0.50 24.91
N LEU A 68 13.61 0.12 25.62
CA LEU A 68 14.44 1.21 25.10
C LEU A 68 15.38 0.78 23.97
N GLN A 69 15.77 -0.49 23.92
CA GLN A 69 16.59 -1.05 22.85
C GLN A 69 15.77 -1.34 21.59
N CYS A 70 14.46 -1.60 21.75
CA CYS A 70 13.53 -1.92 20.67
C CYS A 70 12.53 -0.78 20.51
N VAL A 71 12.94 0.34 19.91
CA VAL A 71 11.99 1.39 19.52
C VAL A 71 10.96 0.79 18.56
N GLY A 72 9.73 0.60 19.04
CA GLY A 72 8.54 0.46 18.20
C GLY A 72 7.87 -0.92 18.12
N ASP A 73 8.49 -2.01 18.59
CA ASP A 73 7.87 -3.34 18.41
C ASP A 73 7.07 -3.79 19.64
N ILE A 74 5.78 -3.45 19.65
CA ILE A 74 4.78 -3.85 20.65
C ILE A 74 4.74 -5.39 20.81
N ALA A 75 5.10 -6.16 19.77
CA ALA A 75 5.13 -7.62 19.83
C ALA A 75 6.20 -8.15 20.80
N ILE A 76 7.34 -7.46 20.90
CA ILE A 76 8.43 -7.81 21.82
C ILE A 76 8.00 -7.56 23.27
N LEU A 77 7.24 -6.48 23.53
CA LEU A 77 6.64 -6.22 24.83
C LEU A 77 5.60 -7.29 25.19
N SER A 78 4.67 -7.60 24.28
CA SER A 78 3.65 -8.62 24.52
C SER A 78 4.28 -9.96 24.88
N ALA A 79 5.24 -10.41 24.07
CA ALA A 79 5.95 -11.67 24.30
C ALA A 79 6.74 -11.68 25.63
N PHE A 80 7.31 -10.54 26.03
CA PHE A 80 7.98 -10.44 27.33
C PHE A 80 6.99 -10.49 28.50
N PHE A 81 5.91 -9.73 28.46
CA PHE A 81 4.94 -9.72 29.55
C PHE A 81 4.24 -11.08 29.69
N ASP A 82 4.13 -11.86 28.61
CA ASP A 82 3.72 -13.26 28.68
C ASP A 82 4.64 -14.13 29.53
N THR A 83 5.93 -13.78 29.64
CA THR A 83 6.90 -14.46 30.53
C THR A 83 6.82 -14.03 32.00
N LEU A 84 6.02 -13.00 32.35
CA LEU A 84 5.95 -12.52 33.74
C LEU A 84 5.30 -13.54 34.69
N PRO A 85 5.77 -13.61 35.95
CA PRO A 85 5.13 -14.41 36.99
C PRO A 85 3.63 -14.10 37.17
N PHE A 86 2.84 -15.14 37.44
CA PHE A 86 1.38 -15.05 37.60
C PHE A 86 0.95 -14.00 38.63
N HIS A 87 1.67 -13.85 39.73
CA HIS A 87 1.36 -12.87 40.78
C HIS A 87 1.51 -11.41 40.30
N ILE A 88 2.45 -11.12 39.40
CA ILE A 88 2.61 -9.78 38.80
C ILE A 88 1.45 -9.50 37.85
N LYS A 89 1.07 -10.49 37.04
CA LYS A 89 -0.06 -10.37 36.11
C LYS A 89 -1.39 -10.12 36.82
N THR A 90 -1.61 -10.70 38.01
CA THR A 90 -2.87 -10.57 38.75
C THR A 90 -2.93 -9.36 39.68
N SER A 91 -1.80 -8.78 40.09
CA SER A 91 -1.78 -7.68 41.08
C SER A 91 -1.37 -6.31 40.53
N VAL A 92 -0.51 -6.28 39.50
CA VAL A 92 0.09 -5.04 38.98
C VAL A 92 -0.61 -4.59 37.69
N LEU A 93 -0.72 -5.47 36.69
CA LEU A 93 -1.30 -5.13 35.38
C LEU A 93 -2.73 -4.53 35.47
N PRO A 94 -3.65 -5.06 36.31
CA PRO A 94 -4.98 -4.47 36.44
C PRO A 94 -4.96 -3.01 36.90
N LYS A 95 -4.03 -2.62 37.78
CA LYS A 95 -3.94 -1.23 38.29
C LYS A 95 -3.55 -0.25 37.19
N TYR A 96 -2.57 -0.63 36.36
CA TYR A 96 -2.16 0.17 35.21
C TYR A 96 -3.24 0.26 34.14
N GLN A 97 -3.90 -0.86 33.86
CA GLN A 97 -4.99 -0.89 32.91
C GLN A 97 -6.11 0.06 33.35
N ILE A 98 -6.41 0.14 34.66
CA ILE A 98 -7.38 1.10 35.21
C ILE A 98 -6.93 2.54 35.00
N GLU A 99 -5.67 2.89 35.27
CA GLU A 99 -5.18 4.25 35.03
C GLU A 99 -5.24 4.66 33.56
N ILE A 100 -4.90 3.75 32.64
CA ILE A 100 -5.02 4.01 31.21
C ILE A 100 -6.47 4.13 30.77
N ILE A 101 -7.36 3.31 31.34
CA ILE A 101 -8.79 3.47 31.16
C ILE A 101 -9.24 4.86 31.63
N GLU A 102 -8.78 5.34 32.79
CA GLU A 102 -9.08 6.70 33.28
C GLU A 102 -8.51 7.79 32.36
N TRP A 103 -7.31 7.61 31.81
CA TRP A 103 -6.77 8.51 30.79
C TRP A 103 -7.65 8.55 29.54
N CYS A 104 -8.11 7.40 29.05
CA CYS A 104 -9.04 7.32 27.92
C CYS A 104 -10.39 8.00 28.22
N LYS A 105 -10.96 7.77 29.42
CA LYS A 105 -12.19 8.46 29.86
C LYS A 105 -12.02 9.98 29.84
N ASN A 106 -10.88 10.48 30.32
CA ASN A 106 -10.54 11.90 30.33
C ASN A 106 -10.32 12.46 28.92
N LEU A 107 -9.80 11.65 27.99
CA LEU A 107 -9.62 12.04 26.59
C LEU A 107 -10.97 12.21 25.87
N PHE A 108 -11.91 11.29 26.07
CA PHE A 108 -13.21 11.28 25.39
C PHE A 108 -14.33 11.97 26.16
N HIS A 109 -14.07 12.45 27.38
CA HIS A 109 -15.08 13.05 28.27
C HIS A 109 -16.25 12.10 28.58
N ILE A 110 -15.95 10.80 28.74
CA ILE A 110 -16.94 9.76 29.07
C ILE A 110 -16.63 9.21 30.46
N ASN A 111 -17.47 9.53 31.44
CA ASN A 111 -17.30 9.12 32.84
C ASN A 111 -17.96 7.77 33.19
N SER A 112 -18.14 6.91 32.19
CA SER A 112 -18.77 5.59 32.33
C SER A 112 -17.75 4.47 32.44
N HIS A 113 -18.20 3.22 32.65
CA HIS A 113 -17.28 2.09 32.68
C HIS A 113 -16.66 1.86 31.31
N ALA A 114 -15.37 1.53 31.25
CA ALA A 114 -14.69 1.25 30.00
C ALA A 114 -13.77 0.04 30.12
N LEU A 115 -13.42 -0.53 28.97
CA LEU A 115 -12.63 -1.76 28.87
C LEU A 115 -11.63 -1.66 27.71
N LEU A 116 -10.40 -2.08 27.96
CA LEU A 116 -9.32 -2.24 26.97
C LEU A 116 -8.85 -3.69 27.01
N CYS A 117 -9.38 -4.57 26.15
CA CYS A 117 -9.21 -6.01 26.35
C CYS A 117 -8.40 -6.74 25.29
N SER A 118 -8.65 -6.51 24.00
CA SER A 118 -8.04 -7.34 22.95
C SER A 118 -7.76 -6.52 21.71
N THR A 119 -6.71 -6.92 20.99
CA THR A 119 -6.42 -6.50 19.61
C THR A 119 -7.31 -7.23 18.60
N TYR A 120 -7.99 -8.30 19.03
CA TYR A 120 -8.96 -9.02 18.20
C TYR A 120 -10.36 -8.46 18.43
N TYR A 121 -10.98 -8.04 17.33
CA TYR A 121 -12.29 -7.39 17.37
C TYR A 121 -13.42 -8.36 17.78
N SER A 122 -13.33 -9.62 17.36
CA SER A 122 -14.28 -10.69 17.73
C SER A 122 -14.36 -10.92 19.24
N GLU A 123 -13.22 -10.93 19.95
CA GLU A 123 -13.20 -11.08 21.41
C GLU A 123 -13.84 -9.89 22.11
N THR A 124 -13.63 -8.68 21.59
CA THR A 124 -14.24 -7.44 22.12
C THR A 124 -15.77 -7.54 22.01
N PHE A 125 -16.28 -7.92 20.84
CA PHE A 125 -17.72 -8.13 20.64
C PHE A 125 -18.30 -9.24 21.51
N GLN A 126 -17.61 -10.36 21.67
CA GLN A 126 -18.07 -11.43 22.58
C GLN A 126 -18.24 -10.91 24.01
N ARG A 127 -17.36 -10.03 24.47
CA ARG A 127 -17.44 -9.42 25.81
C ARG A 127 -18.59 -8.42 25.90
N VAL A 128 -18.79 -7.57 24.90
CA VAL A 128 -19.95 -6.64 24.83
C VAL A 128 -21.25 -7.42 24.88
N ILE A 129 -21.35 -8.48 24.08
CA ILE A 129 -22.51 -9.35 24.03
C ILE A 129 -22.73 -10.02 25.39
N ARG A 130 -21.71 -10.63 26.00
CA ARG A 130 -21.82 -11.26 27.33
C ARG A 130 -22.22 -10.26 28.42
N TYR A 131 -21.76 -9.02 28.32
CA TYR A 131 -22.12 -7.95 29.25
C TYR A 131 -23.59 -7.53 29.09
N ALA A 132 -24.07 -7.41 27.86
CA ALA A 132 -25.47 -7.12 27.57
C ALA A 132 -26.40 -8.31 27.86
N PHE A 133 -25.90 -9.55 27.74
CA PHE A 133 -26.66 -10.78 27.90
C PHE A 133 -26.87 -11.12 29.39
N LYS A 134 -28.01 -10.68 29.93
CA LYS A 134 -28.30 -10.69 31.38
C LYS A 134 -29.10 -11.90 31.88
N THR A 135 -29.44 -12.88 31.05
CA THR A 135 -30.33 -13.99 31.45
C THR A 135 -29.99 -15.33 30.81
N ASP A 136 -30.05 -16.42 31.59
CA ASP A 136 -30.14 -17.80 31.10
C ASP A 136 -31.50 -18.02 30.39
N ARG A 137 -31.62 -17.53 29.16
CA ARG A 137 -32.79 -17.78 28.30
C ARG A 137 -32.45 -18.91 27.33
N PHE A 138 -33.33 -19.91 27.27
CA PHE A 138 -33.26 -20.99 26.28
C PHE A 138 -33.52 -20.53 24.83
N LYS A 139 -34.01 -19.29 24.64
CA LYS A 139 -34.26 -18.70 23.32
C LYS A 139 -32.99 -18.08 22.73
N LYS A 140 -32.86 -18.12 21.40
CA LYS A 140 -31.74 -17.47 20.70
C LYS A 140 -31.94 -15.95 20.65
N GLY A 141 -30.93 -15.18 21.04
CA GLY A 141 -30.95 -13.72 20.92
C GLY A 141 -30.64 -13.27 19.50
N ILE A 142 -31.44 -12.36 18.95
CA ILE A 142 -31.20 -11.75 17.62
C ILE A 142 -30.43 -10.45 17.79
N ILE A 143 -29.33 -10.33 17.06
CA ILE A 143 -28.55 -9.10 16.90
C ILE A 143 -28.85 -8.56 15.51
N TYR A 144 -29.43 -7.36 15.45
CA TYR A 144 -29.63 -6.64 14.21
C TYR A 144 -28.37 -5.85 13.88
N VAL A 145 -27.87 -6.02 12.66
CA VAL A 145 -26.62 -5.41 12.19
C VAL A 145 -26.83 -4.67 10.88
N PRO A 146 -26.03 -3.62 10.60
CA PRO A 146 -26.11 -2.93 9.32
C PRO A 146 -25.66 -3.84 8.17
N MET A 147 -25.94 -3.42 6.93
CA MET A 147 -25.62 -4.21 5.74
C MET A 147 -24.09 -4.34 5.51
N ASP A 148 -23.32 -3.34 5.94
CA ASP A 148 -21.85 -3.28 5.83
C ASP A 148 -21.11 -4.03 6.94
N PHE A 149 -21.83 -4.72 7.83
CA PHE A 149 -21.23 -5.48 8.93
C PHE A 149 -20.36 -6.63 8.43
N ASP A 150 -19.12 -6.74 8.95
CA ASP A 150 -18.12 -7.71 8.51
C ASP A 150 -18.64 -9.16 8.56
N THR A 151 -18.67 -9.80 7.39
CA THR A 151 -19.14 -11.17 7.21
C THR A 151 -18.27 -12.20 7.94
N ASN A 152 -16.95 -11.98 7.99
CA ASN A 152 -16.02 -12.87 8.69
C ASN A 152 -16.23 -12.76 10.19
N LEU A 153 -16.33 -11.54 10.71
CA LEU A 153 -16.66 -11.29 12.11
C LEU A 153 -17.99 -11.94 12.51
N LYS A 154 -19.02 -11.83 11.66
CA LYS A 154 -20.31 -12.50 11.88
C LYS A 154 -20.16 -14.02 11.98
N ILE A 155 -19.36 -14.65 11.11
CA ILE A 155 -19.10 -16.09 11.13
C ILE A 155 -18.39 -16.49 12.43
N ASP A 156 -17.35 -15.75 12.81
CA ASP A 156 -16.57 -15.99 14.03
C ASP A 156 -17.43 -15.86 15.30
N LEU A 157 -18.26 -14.82 15.37
CA LEU A 157 -19.17 -14.61 16.50
C LEU A 157 -20.26 -15.69 16.57
N THR A 158 -20.83 -16.09 15.43
CA THR A 158 -21.86 -17.13 15.37
C THR A 158 -21.32 -18.49 15.78
N SER A 159 -20.07 -18.81 15.41
CA SER A 159 -19.41 -20.07 15.82
C SER A 159 -19.08 -20.09 17.31
N SER A 160 -18.70 -18.95 17.87
CA SER A 160 -18.32 -18.81 19.28
C SER A 160 -19.52 -18.71 20.24
N LEU A 161 -20.66 -18.20 19.76
CA LEU A 161 -21.86 -17.94 20.56
C LEU A 161 -23.08 -18.68 19.98
N SER A 162 -23.28 -19.92 20.40
CA SER A 162 -24.33 -20.82 19.88
C SER A 162 -25.77 -20.33 20.07
N ASN A 163 -25.99 -19.43 21.03
CA ASN A 163 -27.31 -18.89 21.39
C ASN A 163 -27.65 -17.56 20.69
N ILE A 164 -26.90 -17.18 19.67
CA ILE A 164 -27.06 -15.88 18.99
C ILE A 164 -27.30 -16.08 17.50
N LYS A 165 -28.18 -15.24 16.95
CA LYS A 165 -28.45 -15.12 15.52
C LYS A 165 -28.20 -13.68 15.11
N PHE A 166 -27.60 -13.49 13.94
CA PHE A 166 -27.39 -12.18 13.33
C PHE A 166 -28.36 -11.98 12.16
N GLU A 167 -28.98 -10.81 12.08
CA GLU A 167 -29.91 -10.43 11.01
C GLU A 167 -29.54 -9.05 10.46
N HIS A 168 -29.39 -8.94 9.13
CA HIS A 168 -29.03 -7.67 8.50
C HIS A 168 -30.27 -6.80 8.31
N ILE A 169 -30.08 -5.51 8.55
CA ILE A 169 -31.05 -4.47 8.23
C ILE A 169 -30.66 -3.86 6.88
N SER A 170 -31.64 -3.63 6.02
CA SER A 170 -31.46 -2.93 4.75
C SER A 170 -31.28 -1.43 5.01
N ASN A 171 -30.62 -0.78 4.05
CA ASN A 171 -30.36 0.64 4.14
C ASN A 171 -31.56 1.46 3.63
N ASP A 172 -31.72 2.68 4.14
CA ASP A 172 -32.75 3.63 3.73
C ASP A 172 -32.60 3.98 2.24
N ILE A 173 -33.71 4.00 1.51
CA ILE A 173 -33.78 4.34 0.09
C ILE A 173 -33.27 5.77 -0.18
N SER A 174 -33.41 6.66 0.80
CA SER A 174 -32.97 8.06 0.70
C SER A 174 -31.49 8.28 1.03
N SER A 175 -30.86 7.33 1.73
CA SER A 175 -29.45 7.40 2.12
C SER A 175 -28.88 6.00 2.16
N GLU A 176 -28.18 5.62 1.08
CA GLU A 176 -27.79 4.24 0.72
C GLU A 176 -27.00 3.46 1.78
N ASP A 177 -26.54 4.11 2.85
CA ASP A 177 -25.66 3.57 3.90
C ASP A 177 -26.20 3.73 5.33
N MET A 178 -27.39 4.31 5.53
CA MET A 178 -28.01 4.42 6.85
C MET A 178 -29.05 3.32 7.05
N ILE A 179 -29.20 2.82 8.28
CA ILE A 179 -30.21 1.81 8.63
C ILE A 179 -31.63 2.34 8.39
N ASP A 180 -32.48 1.57 7.69
CA ASP A 180 -33.91 1.83 7.62
C ASP A 180 -34.60 1.50 8.95
N ILE A 181 -34.99 2.55 9.68
CA ILE A 181 -35.64 2.45 10.99
C ILE A 181 -37.01 1.76 10.89
N ASN A 182 -37.76 1.97 9.81
CA ASN A 182 -39.09 1.36 9.66
C ASN A 182 -38.96 -0.14 9.51
N GLN A 183 -38.00 -0.59 8.69
CA GLN A 183 -37.71 -2.00 8.53
C GLN A 183 -37.20 -2.61 9.85
N LEU A 184 -36.32 -1.91 10.58
CA LEU A 184 -35.87 -2.36 11.89
C LEU A 184 -37.05 -2.57 12.86
N GLU A 185 -38.01 -1.64 12.90
CA GLU A 185 -39.20 -1.78 13.73
C GLU A 185 -40.09 -2.97 13.30
N GLU A 186 -40.25 -3.21 12.00
CA GLU A 186 -40.98 -4.38 11.48
C GLU A 186 -40.31 -5.70 11.88
N LEU A 187 -38.98 -5.79 11.76
CA LEU A 187 -38.20 -6.97 12.17
C LEU A 187 -38.33 -7.22 13.67
N ILE A 188 -38.22 -6.17 14.49
CA ILE A 188 -38.40 -6.27 15.94
C ILE A 188 -39.81 -6.79 16.27
N LYS A 189 -40.86 -6.22 15.68
CA LYS A 189 -42.25 -6.66 15.91
C LYS A 189 -42.49 -8.12 15.49
N ARG A 190 -41.86 -8.56 14.39
CA ARG A 190 -41.91 -9.95 13.93
C ARG A 190 -41.29 -10.88 14.96
N ASP A 191 -40.11 -10.53 15.46
CA ASP A 191 -39.29 -11.41 16.29
C ASP A 191 -39.70 -11.43 17.76
N ILE A 192 -40.34 -10.37 18.27
CA ILE A 192 -40.95 -10.38 19.63
C ILE A 192 -41.99 -11.49 19.76
N ASN A 193 -42.72 -11.75 18.67
CA ASN A 193 -43.79 -12.75 18.64
C ASN A 193 -43.25 -14.17 18.40
N ASP A 194 -41.95 -14.34 18.18
CA ASP A 194 -41.36 -15.65 17.96
C ASP A 194 -41.18 -16.44 19.27
N THR A 195 -41.40 -17.74 19.16
CA THR A 195 -41.24 -18.70 20.24
C THR A 195 -39.78 -19.15 20.41
N GLN A 196 -38.97 -19.13 19.33
CA GLN A 196 -37.59 -19.63 19.35
C GLN A 196 -36.53 -18.55 19.55
N SER A 197 -36.82 -17.33 19.13
CA SER A 197 -35.89 -16.20 19.20
C SER A 197 -36.49 -14.98 19.92
N TYR A 198 -35.66 -13.99 20.18
CA TYR A 198 -36.09 -12.69 20.70
C TYR A 198 -35.11 -11.58 20.29
N PRO A 199 -35.57 -10.34 20.06
CA PRO A 199 -34.71 -9.18 19.86
C PRO A 199 -33.80 -8.94 21.07
N PHE A 200 -32.49 -8.87 20.85
CA PHE A 200 -31.52 -8.74 21.93
C PHE A 200 -30.65 -7.48 21.82
N MET A 201 -30.10 -7.19 20.64
CA MET A 201 -29.19 -6.07 20.43
C MET A 201 -29.35 -5.47 19.04
N VAL A 202 -29.14 -4.17 18.91
CA VAL A 202 -28.95 -3.45 17.65
C VAL A 202 -27.53 -2.90 17.63
N ILE A 203 -26.81 -3.12 16.53
CA ILE A 203 -25.54 -2.46 16.24
C ILE A 203 -25.82 -1.32 15.26
N ALA A 204 -25.39 -0.11 15.59
CA ALA A 204 -25.51 1.07 14.73
C ALA A 204 -24.13 1.70 14.46
N ASN A 205 -23.99 2.36 13.32
CA ASN A 205 -22.76 2.99 12.87
C ASN A 205 -22.78 4.50 13.18
N ALA A 206 -21.75 4.97 13.86
CA ALA A 206 -21.37 6.38 13.97
C ALA A 206 -20.06 6.59 13.20
N GLY A 207 -20.17 6.69 11.88
CA GLY A 207 -19.03 6.65 10.96
C GLY A 207 -18.80 5.26 10.40
N SER A 208 -19.65 4.82 9.47
CA SER A 208 -19.49 3.57 8.74
C SER A 208 -18.08 3.50 8.13
N ALA A 209 -17.44 2.33 8.16
CA ALA A 209 -16.05 2.18 7.72
C ALA A 209 -15.82 2.64 6.27
N LEU A 210 -16.81 2.46 5.39
CA LEU A 210 -16.70 2.80 3.98
C LEU A 210 -16.90 4.31 3.74
N LEU A 211 -18.13 4.81 3.86
CA LEU A 211 -18.50 6.18 3.48
C LEU A 211 -18.51 7.19 4.64
N GLY A 212 -18.21 6.76 5.86
CA GLY A 212 -18.29 7.61 7.06
C GLY A 212 -19.71 8.06 7.44
N HIS A 213 -20.76 7.31 7.07
CA HIS A 213 -22.14 7.64 7.43
C HIS A 213 -22.42 7.43 8.92
N CYS A 214 -23.32 8.25 9.47
CA CYS A 214 -23.82 8.11 10.83
C CYS A 214 -25.30 7.76 10.77
N ASP A 215 -25.68 6.69 11.45
CA ASP A 215 -27.07 6.31 11.63
C ASP A 215 -27.82 7.34 12.50
N GLN A 216 -29.15 7.32 12.42
CA GLN A 216 -30.03 8.17 13.22
C GLN A 216 -30.16 7.64 14.66
N LEU A 217 -29.06 7.72 15.42
CA LEU A 217 -28.89 7.14 16.76
C LEU A 217 -30.03 7.53 17.72
N THR A 218 -30.52 8.76 17.67
CA THR A 218 -31.61 9.23 18.53
C THR A 218 -32.90 8.46 18.30
N LYS A 219 -33.23 8.17 17.04
CA LYS A 219 -34.44 7.42 16.69
C LYS A 219 -34.29 5.94 17.00
N ILE A 220 -33.11 5.37 16.71
CA ILE A 220 -32.79 3.98 17.03
C ILE A 220 -32.84 3.76 18.55
N LYS A 221 -32.27 4.68 19.34
CA LYS A 221 -32.29 4.60 20.81
C LYS A 221 -33.71 4.59 21.37
N LYS A 222 -34.59 5.47 20.89
CA LYS A 222 -36.01 5.48 21.30
C LYS A 222 -36.70 4.14 21.01
N LEU A 223 -36.43 3.55 19.85
CA LEU A 223 -36.96 2.24 19.47
C LEU A 223 -36.42 1.13 20.38
N CYS A 224 -35.11 1.14 20.64
CA CYS A 224 -34.45 0.20 21.54
C CYS A 224 -35.01 0.30 22.98
N GLU A 225 -35.26 1.50 23.49
CA GLU A 225 -35.88 1.72 24.80
C GLU A 225 -37.32 1.18 24.86
N GLN A 226 -38.12 1.41 23.80
CA GLN A 226 -39.49 0.92 23.71
C GLN A 226 -39.58 -0.61 23.80
N TYR A 227 -38.61 -1.32 23.21
CA TYR A 227 -38.60 -2.78 23.15
C TYR A 227 -37.59 -3.45 24.10
N ASN A 228 -36.92 -2.66 24.95
CA ASN A 228 -35.87 -3.12 25.88
C ASN A 228 -34.76 -3.92 25.18
N ILE A 229 -34.23 -3.36 24.09
CA ILE A 229 -33.15 -3.91 23.27
C ILE A 229 -31.87 -3.11 23.54
N TRP A 230 -30.72 -3.78 23.58
CA TRP A 230 -29.44 -3.11 23.79
C TRP A 230 -28.96 -2.40 22.53
N LEU A 231 -28.57 -1.13 22.60
CA LEU A 231 -27.96 -0.39 21.48
C LEU A 231 -26.43 -0.30 21.65
N HIS A 232 -25.70 -0.96 20.76
CA HIS A 232 -24.24 -0.83 20.65
C HIS A 232 -23.87 0.04 19.45
N VAL A 233 -23.00 1.05 19.65
CA VAL A 233 -22.55 1.93 18.57
C VAL A 233 -21.08 1.69 18.24
N ILE A 234 -20.77 1.55 16.96
CA ILE A 234 -19.41 1.40 16.43
C ILE A 234 -19.15 2.46 15.37
N GLY A 235 -17.89 2.74 15.06
CA GLY A 235 -17.53 3.57 13.91
C GLY A 235 -16.41 4.56 14.18
N ASP A 236 -15.81 5.03 13.09
CA ASP A 236 -14.57 5.81 13.13
C ASP A 236 -14.81 7.25 13.63
N LEU A 237 -16.04 7.78 13.49
CA LEU A 237 -16.40 9.12 13.99
C LEU A 237 -16.49 9.19 15.51
N LEU A 238 -16.59 8.07 16.21
CA LEU A 238 -16.57 8.06 17.68
C LEU A 238 -15.26 8.62 18.23
N GLY A 239 -14.17 8.60 17.46
CA GLY A 239 -12.92 9.28 17.83
C GLY A 239 -13.10 10.80 18.02
N SER A 240 -14.01 11.42 17.27
CA SER A 240 -14.29 12.86 17.34
C SER A 240 -14.99 13.30 18.62
N LEU A 241 -15.46 12.36 19.46
CA LEU A 241 -16.04 12.64 20.76
C LEU A 241 -15.07 13.38 21.70
N ALA A 242 -13.76 13.19 21.51
CA ALA A 242 -12.73 13.91 22.25
C ALA A 242 -12.77 15.42 22.02
N LEU A 243 -13.36 15.91 20.91
CA LEU A 243 -13.48 17.33 20.60
C LEU A 243 -14.65 18.03 21.31
N PHE A 244 -15.52 17.29 22.00
CA PHE A 244 -16.62 17.89 22.76
C PHE A 244 -16.09 18.81 23.86
N PRO A 245 -16.78 19.94 24.13
CA PRO A 245 -16.31 20.89 25.12
C PRO A 245 -16.26 20.27 26.53
N THR A 246 -15.12 20.41 27.19
CA THR A 246 -14.82 19.98 28.57
C THR A 246 -15.80 20.48 29.63
N ILE A 247 -16.64 21.47 29.28
CA ILE A 247 -17.64 22.06 30.18
C ILE A 247 -18.81 21.08 30.42
N LYS A 248 -19.09 20.15 29.49
CA LYS A 248 -20.03 19.06 29.74
C LYS A 248 -19.29 17.98 30.52
N GLU A 249 -19.67 17.76 31.78
CA GLU A 249 -19.06 16.75 32.67
C GLU A 249 -19.15 15.31 32.12
N ASN A 250 -20.04 15.03 31.17
CA ASN A 250 -20.13 13.74 30.49
C ASN A 250 -20.75 13.92 29.10
N VAL A 251 -20.14 13.31 28.08
CA VAL A 251 -20.71 13.26 26.72
C VAL A 251 -21.84 12.23 26.71
N ASN A 252 -23.08 12.69 26.54
CA ASN A 252 -24.25 11.82 26.50
C ASN A 252 -24.55 11.43 25.04
N ILE A 253 -24.15 10.22 24.65
CA ILE A 253 -24.49 9.64 23.35
C ILE A 253 -25.69 8.73 23.57
N ASN A 254 -26.66 8.76 22.67
CA ASN A 254 -27.87 7.94 22.72
C ASN A 254 -27.57 6.46 22.44
N CYS A 255 -26.81 5.78 23.31
CA CYS A 255 -26.49 4.36 23.23
C CYS A 255 -26.22 3.73 24.61
N ASP A 256 -26.20 2.39 24.67
CA ASP A 256 -25.94 1.65 25.92
C ASP A 256 -24.46 1.27 26.05
N SER A 257 -23.80 1.00 24.93
CA SER A 257 -22.34 0.90 24.84
C SER A 257 -21.83 1.38 23.48
N LEU A 258 -20.55 1.73 23.43
CA LEU A 258 -19.86 2.08 22.19
C LEU A 258 -18.44 1.52 22.16
N THR A 259 -17.92 1.24 20.97
CA THR A 259 -16.54 0.78 20.77
C THR A 259 -15.81 1.72 19.81
N ILE A 260 -14.73 2.34 20.30
CA ILE A 260 -13.81 3.16 19.52
C ILE A 260 -12.63 2.30 19.09
N ASP A 261 -12.40 2.27 17.78
CA ASP A 261 -11.21 1.68 17.19
C ASP A 261 -10.04 2.67 17.33
N ILE A 262 -9.30 2.54 18.43
CA ILE A 262 -8.11 3.38 18.66
C ILE A 262 -6.92 2.96 17.80
N MET A 263 -6.91 1.74 17.25
CA MET A 263 -5.90 1.28 16.29
C MET A 263 -5.97 2.13 15.03
N LYS A 264 -7.18 2.25 14.47
CA LYS A 264 -7.45 3.21 13.41
C LYS A 264 -7.24 4.64 13.89
N LEU A 265 -7.89 5.10 14.96
CA LEU A 265 -7.80 6.52 15.36
C LEU A 265 -6.35 7.04 15.44
N PHE A 266 -5.42 6.27 16.02
CA PHE A 266 -4.02 6.67 16.14
C PHE A 266 -3.12 6.24 14.96
N GLY A 267 -3.60 5.40 14.04
CA GLY A 267 -2.82 4.85 12.93
C GLY A 267 -1.72 3.88 13.38
N ILE A 268 -1.86 3.24 14.54
CA ILE A 268 -0.85 2.31 15.11
C ILE A 268 -1.44 0.91 15.15
N GLN A 269 -0.72 -0.06 14.56
CA GLN A 269 -1.10 -1.47 14.55
C GLN A 269 -1.06 -2.10 15.95
N ASN A 270 -1.84 -3.14 16.18
CA ASN A 270 -1.89 -3.91 17.44
C ASN A 270 -2.29 -3.10 18.69
N LEU A 271 -3.09 -2.03 18.52
CA LEU A 271 -3.77 -1.40 19.65
C LEU A 271 -5.05 -2.18 20.02
N PRO A 272 -5.40 -2.25 21.32
CA PRO A 272 -6.65 -2.87 21.74
C PRO A 272 -7.85 -1.98 21.40
N TYR A 273 -9.04 -2.57 21.23
CA TYR A 273 -10.27 -1.80 21.10
C TYR A 273 -10.68 -1.18 22.44
N LEU A 274 -11.17 0.06 22.41
CA LEU A 274 -11.66 0.78 23.58
C LEU A 274 -13.19 0.76 23.59
N THR A 275 -13.79 0.05 24.54
CA THR A 275 -15.24 -0.04 24.68
C THR A 275 -15.72 0.69 25.93
N PHE A 276 -16.72 1.55 25.79
CA PHE A 276 -17.43 2.19 26.89
C PHE A 276 -18.82 1.56 27.09
N PHE A 277 -19.22 1.40 28.34
CA PHE A 277 -20.54 0.92 28.77
C PHE A 277 -21.23 2.06 29.53
N LEU A 278 -22.14 2.76 28.85
CA LEU A 278 -22.76 3.99 29.33
C LEU A 278 -23.88 3.70 30.34
N GLN A 279 -24.60 2.59 30.18
CA GLN A 279 -25.65 2.19 31.10
C GLN A 279 -25.06 1.54 32.36
N SER A 280 -25.30 2.13 33.53
CA SER A 280 -24.83 1.61 34.82
C SER A 280 -25.58 0.33 35.22
N THR A 281 -24.84 -0.68 35.69
CA THR A 281 -25.41 -1.92 36.28
C THR A 281 -26.18 -1.67 37.58
N THR A 282 -26.16 -0.46 38.15
CA THR A 282 -26.93 -0.12 39.35
C THR A 282 -28.43 -0.07 39.11
N ASP A 283 -28.89 0.24 37.89
CA ASP A 283 -30.33 0.32 37.57
C ASP A 283 -30.97 -1.07 37.40
N ILE A 284 -30.17 -2.14 37.44
CA ILE A 284 -30.63 -3.53 37.23
C ILE A 284 -30.54 -4.36 38.52
N LYS A 285 -29.83 -3.87 39.55
CA LYS A 285 -29.69 -4.56 40.85
C LYS A 285 -30.97 -4.60 41.69
N GLN A 286 -32.07 -3.95 41.27
CA GLN A 286 -33.35 -4.07 41.99
C GLN A 286 -34.13 -5.38 41.72
N ILE A 287 -33.58 -6.33 40.95
CA ILE A 287 -34.32 -7.56 40.60
C ILE A 287 -33.83 -8.81 41.36
N ASP A 288 -32.64 -8.84 41.96
CA ASP A 288 -32.12 -10.05 42.63
C ASP A 288 -31.60 -9.78 44.06
N ASP A 289 -32.53 -9.57 45.00
CA ASP A 289 -32.27 -9.35 46.43
C ASP A 289 -31.80 -10.61 47.21
N ASN A 290 -31.38 -11.70 46.57
CA ASN A 290 -31.11 -12.96 47.29
C ASN A 290 -29.82 -13.71 46.91
N LYS A 291 -28.74 -13.03 46.52
CA LYS A 291 -27.39 -13.61 46.59
C LYS A 291 -26.36 -12.65 47.18
N SER A 292 -26.11 -12.89 48.46
CA SER A 292 -25.10 -12.27 49.32
C SER A 292 -23.67 -12.46 48.79
N LEU A 293 -22.85 -11.40 48.95
CA LEU A 293 -21.39 -11.40 49.10
C LEU A 293 -20.52 -11.76 47.88
N VAL A 294 -20.59 -10.96 46.81
CA VAL A 294 -19.41 -10.63 45.97
C VAL A 294 -19.51 -9.15 45.60
N THR A 295 -18.64 -8.32 46.18
CA THR A 295 -18.58 -6.86 45.94
C THR A 295 -17.74 -6.47 44.73
N SER A 296 -17.27 -7.41 43.91
CA SER A 296 -16.55 -7.07 42.67
C SER A 296 -17.53 -6.71 41.55
N HIS A 297 -17.23 -5.62 40.85
CA HIS A 297 -17.97 -5.22 39.67
C HIS A 297 -17.76 -6.29 38.57
N PRO A 298 -18.79 -6.66 37.78
CA PRO A 298 -18.64 -7.65 36.71
C PRO A 298 -17.49 -7.36 35.74
N LEU A 299 -17.24 -6.06 35.46
CA LEU A 299 -16.12 -5.60 34.63
C LEU A 299 -14.76 -5.71 35.31
N TYR A 300 -14.71 -5.53 36.63
CA TYR A 300 -13.48 -5.73 37.39
C TYR A 300 -13.09 -7.21 37.39
N ASP A 301 -14.08 -8.12 37.49
CA ASP A 301 -13.85 -9.55 37.31
C ASP A 301 -13.36 -9.87 35.88
N PHE A 302 -13.89 -9.22 34.84
CA PHE A 302 -13.38 -9.38 33.46
C PHE A 302 -11.92 -8.94 33.30
N ILE A 303 -11.52 -7.83 33.94
CA ILE A 303 -10.14 -7.32 33.92
C ILE A 303 -9.22 -8.26 34.72
N LEU A 304 -9.66 -8.73 35.90
CA LEU A 304 -8.89 -9.62 36.75
C LEU A 304 -8.70 -11.03 36.14
N HIS A 305 -9.71 -11.55 35.44
CA HIS A 305 -9.67 -12.89 34.84
C HIS A 305 -8.97 -12.93 33.48
N SER A 306 -8.73 -11.78 32.84
CA SER A 306 -8.01 -11.69 31.56
C SER A 306 -7.26 -10.35 31.46
N PRO A 307 -6.19 -10.14 32.24
CA PRO A 307 -5.38 -8.93 32.13
C PRO A 307 -4.76 -8.89 30.73
N SER A 308 -5.12 -7.87 29.95
CA SER A 308 -4.55 -7.65 28.64
C SER A 308 -3.23 -6.91 28.80
N ILE A 309 -2.21 -7.27 28.04
CA ILE A 309 -0.96 -6.51 27.97
C ILE A 309 -1.07 -5.38 26.94
N SER A 310 -2.08 -5.48 26.05
CA SER A 310 -2.30 -4.54 24.95
C SER A 310 -2.57 -3.11 25.43
N PHE A 311 -2.96 -2.86 26.68
CA PHE A 311 -3.09 -1.48 27.17
C PHE A 311 -1.75 -0.72 27.21
N LEU A 312 -0.60 -1.42 27.25
CA LEU A 312 0.72 -0.79 27.32
C LEU A 312 1.06 0.00 26.06
N SER A 313 0.57 -0.43 24.90
CA SER A 313 0.74 0.34 23.67
C SER A 313 -0.02 1.66 23.76
N VAL A 314 -1.24 1.66 24.33
CA VAL A 314 -2.01 2.87 24.63
C VAL A 314 -1.31 3.75 25.67
N TRP A 315 -0.73 3.14 26.72
CA TRP A 315 0.07 3.86 27.69
C TRP A 315 1.27 4.55 27.04
N SER A 316 1.97 3.91 26.10
CA SER A 316 3.09 4.57 25.42
C SER A 316 2.65 5.78 24.59
N ILE A 317 1.45 5.75 24.01
CA ILE A 317 0.84 6.90 23.33
C ILE A 317 0.54 8.02 24.33
N SER A 318 -0.02 7.71 25.50
CA SER A 318 -0.34 8.73 26.52
C SER A 318 0.90 9.44 27.06
N GLN A 319 2.06 8.78 27.07
CA GLN A 319 3.33 9.40 27.45
C GLN A 319 3.96 10.26 26.34
N ARG A 320 3.73 9.91 25.07
CA ARG A 320 4.33 10.60 23.91
C ARG A 320 3.48 11.76 23.40
N CYS A 321 2.16 11.63 23.45
CA CYS A 321 1.22 12.60 22.92
C CYS A 321 0.44 13.25 24.05
N SER A 322 0.56 14.57 24.15
CA SER A 322 -0.31 15.32 25.06
C SER A 322 -1.75 15.29 24.53
N ARG A 323 -2.73 15.39 25.43
CA ARG A 323 -4.15 15.51 25.05
C ARG A 323 -4.34 16.66 24.06
N ASP A 324 -3.71 17.80 24.29
CA ASP A 324 -3.88 18.99 23.45
C ASP A 324 -3.33 18.76 22.03
N THR A 325 -2.28 17.95 21.89
CA THR A 325 -1.74 17.51 20.58
C THR A 325 -2.72 16.60 19.85
N ILE A 326 -3.31 15.62 20.55
CA ILE A 326 -4.33 14.73 19.96
C ILE A 326 -5.52 15.56 19.46
N LEU A 327 -6.01 16.48 20.29
CA LEU A 327 -7.14 17.35 19.94
C LEU A 327 -6.79 18.32 18.81
N SER A 328 -5.57 18.85 18.74
CA SER A 328 -5.16 19.73 17.64
C SER A 328 -5.09 18.97 16.32
N HIS A 329 -4.53 17.77 16.31
CA HIS A 329 -4.49 16.92 15.13
C HIS A 329 -5.91 16.57 14.65
N MET A 330 -6.83 16.27 15.57
CA MET A 330 -8.21 15.93 15.19
C MET A 330 -8.90 17.11 14.49
N LYS A 331 -8.72 18.33 15.01
CA LYS A 331 -9.24 19.56 14.37
C LYS A 331 -8.65 19.75 12.98
N VAL A 332 -7.34 19.57 12.86
CA VAL A 332 -6.63 19.66 11.56
C VAL A 332 -7.19 18.63 10.58
N SER A 333 -7.48 17.39 10.99
CA SER A 333 -8.07 16.37 10.10
C SER A 333 -9.38 16.85 9.48
N PHE A 334 -10.28 17.47 10.26
CA PHE A 334 -11.51 18.06 9.73
C PHE A 334 -11.25 19.23 8.78
N ASP A 335 -10.30 20.11 9.11
CA ASP A 335 -9.92 21.24 8.26
C ASP A 335 -9.33 20.77 6.92
N LEU A 336 -8.50 19.73 6.92
CA LEU A 336 -7.93 19.11 5.72
C LEU A 336 -9.01 18.47 4.84
N THR A 337 -9.97 17.74 5.43
CA THR A 337 -11.10 17.17 4.68
C THR A 337 -11.91 18.27 4.00
N ASN A 338 -12.25 19.35 4.71
CA ASN A 338 -12.95 20.50 4.15
C ASN A 338 -12.19 21.14 3.00
N PHE A 339 -10.89 21.36 3.23
CA PHE A 339 -10.01 21.97 2.25
C PHE A 339 -9.92 21.11 1.00
N LEU A 340 -9.74 19.79 1.13
CA LEU A 340 -9.72 18.88 -0.01
C LEU A 340 -11.07 18.86 -0.74
N LEU A 341 -12.19 18.68 -0.02
CA LEU A 341 -13.54 18.61 -0.60
C LEU A 341 -13.88 19.87 -1.40
N THR A 342 -13.54 21.05 -0.90
CA THR A 342 -13.83 22.32 -1.57
C THR A 342 -13.06 22.45 -2.89
N ASN A 343 -11.78 22.12 -2.88
CA ASN A 343 -10.95 22.24 -4.08
C ASN A 343 -11.19 21.11 -5.10
N LEU A 344 -11.56 19.90 -4.66
CA LEU A 344 -11.90 18.80 -5.57
C LEU A 344 -13.19 19.05 -6.36
N LYS A 345 -14.11 19.89 -5.87
CA LYS A 345 -15.31 20.30 -6.61
C LYS A 345 -14.98 21.08 -7.89
N ASP A 346 -13.82 21.74 -7.93
CA ASP A 346 -13.36 22.50 -9.09
C ASP A 346 -12.65 21.60 -10.14
N VAL A 347 -12.34 20.34 -9.79
CA VAL A 347 -11.66 19.40 -10.67
C VAL A 347 -12.68 18.76 -11.61
N ASN A 348 -12.55 19.05 -12.91
CA ASN A 348 -13.40 18.46 -13.94
C ASN A 348 -13.18 16.94 -14.05
N ARG A 349 -14.24 16.18 -14.37
CA ARG A 349 -14.18 14.71 -14.60
C ARG A 349 -13.77 13.90 -13.37
N LEU A 350 -13.94 14.48 -12.20
CA LEU A 350 -13.80 13.84 -10.91
C LEU A 350 -15.18 13.78 -10.26
N ARG A 351 -15.60 12.59 -9.83
CA ARG A 351 -16.83 12.43 -9.06
C ARG A 351 -16.48 12.21 -7.60
N ILE A 352 -17.13 12.97 -6.73
CA ILE A 352 -17.08 12.82 -5.28
C ILE A 352 -18.31 12.01 -4.87
N LEU A 353 -18.11 10.84 -4.27
CA LEU A 353 -19.19 9.89 -3.96
C LEU A 353 -19.98 10.29 -2.72
N ASN A 354 -19.32 10.91 -1.73
CA ASN A 354 -19.92 11.31 -0.47
C ASN A 354 -20.25 12.81 -0.40
N ASN A 355 -20.55 13.44 -1.56
CA ASN A 355 -20.89 14.86 -1.61
C ASN A 355 -22.35 15.09 -1.16
N ASP A 356 -22.55 15.22 0.14
CA ASP A 356 -23.80 15.74 0.67
C ASP A 356 -23.88 17.24 0.33
N ASN A 357 -25.01 17.70 -0.23
CA ASN A 357 -25.24 19.12 -0.53
C ASN A 357 -25.20 20.04 0.72
N HIS A 358 -25.05 19.46 1.90
CA HIS A 358 -24.88 20.14 3.17
C HIS A 358 -23.39 20.42 3.41
N GLN A 359 -22.91 21.62 3.07
CA GLN A 359 -21.52 22.04 3.34
C GLN A 359 -21.21 22.21 4.84
N GLU A 360 -22.23 22.33 5.69
CA GLU A 360 -22.09 22.49 7.15
C GLU A 360 -21.63 21.22 7.87
N THR A 361 -21.53 20.09 7.16
CA THR A 361 -21.37 18.72 7.71
C THR A 361 -19.94 18.28 7.94
N TYR A 362 -18.97 19.19 7.94
CA TYR A 362 -17.54 18.85 8.02
C TYR A 362 -16.76 19.72 9.01
N ASN A 363 -17.43 20.62 9.74
CA ASN A 363 -16.75 21.55 10.64
C ASN A 363 -16.71 21.03 12.08
N TYR A 364 -15.50 20.88 12.64
CA TYR A 364 -15.29 20.47 14.03
C TYR A 364 -15.89 21.46 15.03
N GLN A 365 -16.05 22.74 14.66
CA GLN A 365 -16.61 23.78 15.54
C GLN A 365 -18.02 23.43 16.01
N ARG A 366 -18.79 22.69 15.21
CA ARG A 366 -20.14 22.22 15.56
C ARG A 366 -20.09 21.17 16.68
N ILE A 367 -19.08 20.30 16.68
CA ILE A 367 -18.82 19.37 17.79
C ILE A 367 -18.41 20.16 19.04
N CYS A 368 -17.50 21.13 18.89
CA CYS A 368 -17.02 21.94 19.99
C CYS A 368 -18.10 22.86 20.61
N SER A 369 -19.14 23.24 19.87
CA SER A 369 -20.26 24.02 20.43
C SER A 369 -21.21 23.17 21.28
N GLY A 370 -21.14 21.83 21.15
CA GLY A 370 -21.99 20.91 21.91
C GLY A 370 -23.45 20.87 21.46
N ASP A 371 -23.77 21.48 20.31
CA ASP A 371 -25.12 21.58 19.71
C ASP A 371 -25.37 20.53 18.62
N VAL A 372 -24.58 19.47 18.57
CA VAL A 372 -24.76 18.42 17.56
C VAL A 372 -26.00 17.58 17.93
N PRO A 373 -27.04 17.51 17.10
CA PRO A 373 -27.97 16.40 17.17
C PRO A 373 -27.18 15.13 16.87
N ASP A 374 -27.24 14.12 17.75
CA ASP A 374 -26.46 12.87 17.68
C ASP A 374 -26.48 12.17 16.31
N ASP A 375 -27.40 12.56 15.43
CA ASP A 375 -27.65 12.02 14.10
C ASP A 375 -26.79 12.68 12.98
N VAL A 376 -25.94 13.68 13.26
CA VAL A 376 -25.15 14.41 12.22
C VAL A 376 -23.73 14.75 12.70
N LEU A 377 -22.96 13.73 13.09
CA LEU A 377 -21.52 13.91 13.27
C LEU A 377 -20.86 14.26 11.91
N PRO A 378 -19.91 15.21 11.88
CA PRO A 378 -19.27 15.61 10.64
C PRO A 378 -18.40 14.47 10.07
N LYS A 379 -18.31 14.36 8.74
CA LYS A 379 -17.63 13.25 8.05
C LYS A 379 -16.19 13.63 7.66
N PRO A 380 -15.10 13.32 8.38
CA PRO A 380 -13.74 13.65 7.96
C PRO A 380 -13.20 12.63 6.95
N VAL A 381 -13.99 12.34 5.92
CA VAL A 381 -13.66 11.38 4.85
C VAL A 381 -14.01 12.01 3.51
N VAL A 382 -13.14 11.85 2.52
CA VAL A 382 -13.42 12.23 1.13
C VAL A 382 -13.24 11.00 0.25
N ILE A 383 -14.25 10.70 -0.56
CA ILE A 383 -14.21 9.58 -1.50
C ILE A 383 -14.44 10.11 -2.90
N PHE A 384 -13.47 9.87 -3.77
CA PHE A 384 -13.50 10.39 -5.13
C PHE A 384 -12.99 9.36 -6.13
N ARG A 385 -13.41 9.51 -7.38
CA ARG A 385 -12.94 8.68 -8.49
C ARG A 385 -12.92 9.47 -9.78
N PHE A 386 -12.05 9.08 -10.71
CA PHE A 386 -12.13 9.53 -12.08
C PHE A 386 -13.40 8.99 -12.73
N GLU A 387 -14.20 9.89 -13.32
CA GLU A 387 -15.42 9.53 -14.04
C GLU A 387 -15.54 10.39 -15.30
N PRO A 388 -15.64 9.78 -16.49
CA PRO A 388 -15.73 10.53 -17.74
C PRO A 388 -17.14 11.10 -17.95
N ASN A 389 -17.24 12.40 -18.25
CA ASN A 389 -18.51 13.12 -18.48
C ASN A 389 -19.42 12.52 -19.58
N HIS A 390 -18.86 11.81 -20.55
CA HIS A 390 -19.60 11.09 -21.58
C HIS A 390 -19.15 9.64 -21.57
N ILE A 391 -20.04 8.74 -21.15
CA ILE A 391 -19.88 7.31 -21.36
C ILE A 391 -19.89 7.13 -22.88
N LEU A 392 -18.77 6.63 -23.41
CA LEU A 392 -18.60 6.38 -24.82
C LEU A 392 -19.66 5.36 -25.26
N GLU A 393 -20.28 5.58 -26.43
CA GLU A 393 -21.10 4.59 -27.13
C GLU A 393 -20.22 3.39 -27.53
N VAL A 394 -19.84 2.56 -26.55
CA VAL A 394 -19.16 1.29 -26.78
C VAL A 394 -20.20 0.20 -26.64
N GLU A 395 -20.15 -0.78 -27.55
CA GLU A 395 -21.13 -1.86 -27.67
C GLU A 395 -21.22 -2.76 -26.42
N ASN A 396 -20.26 -2.67 -25.49
CA ASN A 396 -20.22 -3.47 -24.26
C ASN A 396 -19.85 -2.63 -23.03
N MET A 397 -20.80 -2.42 -22.11
CA MET A 397 -20.64 -1.59 -20.90
C MET A 397 -19.70 -2.20 -19.86
N ASP A 398 -19.61 -3.54 -19.78
CA ASP A 398 -18.77 -4.23 -18.80
C ASP A 398 -17.27 -4.02 -19.06
N ASP A 399 -16.87 -3.94 -20.34
CA ASP A 399 -15.49 -3.67 -20.75
C ASP A 399 -15.06 -2.23 -20.41
N ILE A 400 -15.99 -1.26 -20.48
CA ILE A 400 -15.71 0.13 -20.09
C ILE A 400 -15.48 0.21 -18.59
N ASN A 401 -16.34 -0.44 -17.79
CA ASN A 401 -16.25 -0.40 -16.33
C ASN A 401 -14.94 -1.03 -15.84
N GLY A 402 -14.56 -2.18 -16.41
CA GLY A 402 -13.27 -2.79 -16.15
C GLY A 402 -12.09 -1.87 -16.51
N TYR A 403 -12.19 -1.13 -17.62
CA TYR A 403 -11.17 -0.16 -18.00
C TYR A 403 -11.12 1.05 -17.05
N ILE A 404 -12.25 1.60 -16.63
CA ILE A 404 -12.31 2.69 -15.64
C ILE A 404 -11.73 2.24 -14.29
N ASP A 405 -11.97 0.99 -13.88
CA ASP A 405 -11.36 0.39 -12.67
C ASP A 405 -9.83 0.36 -12.75
N LEU A 406 -9.29 0.04 -13.93
CA LEU A 406 -7.86 0.04 -14.19
C LEU A 406 -7.27 1.47 -14.20
N LEU A 407 -8.00 2.45 -14.72
CA LEU A 407 -7.58 3.86 -14.68
C LEU A 407 -7.58 4.42 -13.25
N ASN A 408 -8.62 4.13 -12.47
CA ASN A 408 -8.69 4.53 -11.06
C ASN A 408 -7.63 3.80 -10.20
N LEU A 409 -7.33 2.54 -10.51
CA LEU A 409 -6.21 1.80 -9.89
C LEU A 409 -4.86 2.46 -10.21
N TRP A 410 -4.62 2.85 -11.46
CA TRP A 410 -3.40 3.57 -11.83
C TRP A 410 -3.30 4.93 -11.13
N LEU A 411 -4.42 5.68 -11.05
CA LEU A 411 -4.47 6.95 -10.34
C LEU A 411 -4.10 6.77 -8.87
N PHE A 412 -4.69 5.77 -8.22
CA PHE A 412 -4.38 5.41 -6.84
C PHE A 412 -2.90 5.07 -6.68
N ASP A 413 -2.34 4.20 -7.52
CA ASP A 413 -0.93 3.80 -7.42
C ASP A 413 0.02 5.02 -7.55
N LYS A 414 -0.27 5.95 -8.47
CA LYS A 414 0.51 7.18 -8.60
C LYS A 414 0.37 8.11 -7.42
N LEU A 415 -0.84 8.34 -6.93
CA LEU A 415 -1.05 9.20 -5.78
C LEU A 415 -0.43 8.62 -4.50
N SER A 416 -0.58 7.33 -4.25
CA SER A 416 -0.03 6.65 -3.08
C SER A 416 1.50 6.58 -3.09
N GLN A 417 2.14 6.43 -4.26
CA GLN A 417 3.60 6.48 -4.39
C GLN A 417 4.15 7.89 -4.15
N HIS A 418 3.48 8.92 -4.68
CA HIS A 418 3.93 10.31 -4.52
C HIS A 418 3.61 10.89 -3.14
N TYR A 419 2.51 10.46 -2.51
CA TYR A 419 2.01 11.00 -1.25
C TYR A 419 1.76 9.90 -0.21
N PRO A 420 2.80 9.17 0.25
CA PRO A 420 2.62 8.07 1.20
C PRO A 420 2.03 8.53 2.55
N LYS A 421 2.28 9.79 2.95
CA LYS A 421 1.73 10.39 4.18
C LYS A 421 0.22 10.60 4.17
N MET A 422 -0.41 10.57 3.00
CA MET A 422 -1.86 10.78 2.87
C MET A 422 -2.68 9.54 3.26
N ASN A 423 -2.03 8.38 3.41
CA ASN A 423 -2.67 7.10 3.73
C ASN A 423 -3.95 6.84 2.91
N LEU A 424 -3.81 6.96 1.59
CA LEU A 424 -4.94 6.74 0.68
C LEU A 424 -5.32 5.26 0.67
N GLU A 425 -6.61 5.00 0.59
CA GLU A 425 -7.15 3.65 0.47
C GLU A 425 -7.88 3.47 -0.87
N LEU A 426 -7.72 2.30 -1.48
CA LEU A 426 -8.43 1.93 -2.70
C LEU A 426 -9.68 1.13 -2.36
N LEU A 427 -10.85 1.73 -2.59
CA LEU A 427 -12.14 1.07 -2.48
C LEU A 427 -12.46 0.36 -3.81
N LYS A 428 -12.48 -0.97 -3.79
CA LYS A 428 -12.81 -1.77 -4.98
C LYS A 428 -14.30 -1.67 -5.34
N SER A 429 -14.63 -1.87 -6.61
CA SER A 429 -15.96 -1.71 -7.19
C SER A 429 -16.98 -2.65 -6.54
N VAL A 430 -16.53 -3.83 -6.10
CA VAL A 430 -17.33 -4.81 -5.33
C VAL A 430 -17.92 -4.22 -4.04
N HIS A 431 -17.22 -3.31 -3.36
CA HIS A 431 -17.74 -2.68 -2.14
C HIS A 431 -18.95 -1.76 -2.44
N PHE A 432 -19.03 -1.24 -3.67
CA PHE A 432 -20.16 -0.41 -4.14
C PHE A 432 -21.25 -1.23 -4.83
N GLN A 433 -21.02 -2.52 -5.11
CA GLN A 433 -22.03 -3.38 -5.73
C GLN A 433 -23.17 -3.78 -4.77
N MET A 434 -22.98 -3.61 -3.46
CA MET A 434 -24.00 -3.91 -2.45
C MET A 434 -25.12 -2.85 -2.35
N THR A 435 -25.01 -1.69 -3.02
CA THR A 435 -26.01 -0.61 -3.01
C THR A 435 -27.01 -0.66 -4.17
N LYS A 436 -27.23 -1.84 -4.79
CA LYS A 436 -28.28 -2.02 -5.81
C LYS A 436 -29.67 -2.07 -5.18
N SER A 437 -30.21 -0.92 -4.79
CA SER A 437 -31.65 -0.71 -4.68
C SER A 437 -32.07 0.43 -5.60
N ASN A 438 -32.50 0.05 -6.80
CA ASN A 438 -33.52 0.73 -7.61
C ASN A 438 -33.44 2.26 -7.78
N ASN A 439 -32.30 2.80 -8.24
CA ASN A 439 -32.32 4.11 -8.89
C ASN A 439 -31.98 4.01 -10.39
N THR A 440 -32.82 4.68 -11.16
CA THR A 440 -32.98 4.70 -12.62
C THR A 440 -31.82 5.35 -13.39
N ASP A 441 -30.68 5.56 -12.75
CA ASP A 441 -29.50 6.11 -13.42
C ASP A 441 -28.68 4.97 -14.01
N LEU A 442 -29.02 4.60 -15.24
CA LEU A 442 -28.25 3.71 -16.14
C LEU A 442 -26.76 4.08 -16.31
N ASN A 443 -26.30 5.18 -15.70
CA ASN A 443 -24.94 5.72 -15.78
C ASN A 443 -24.08 5.48 -14.54
N GLN A 444 -24.59 4.86 -13.46
CA GLN A 444 -23.83 4.68 -12.23
C GLN A 444 -23.20 3.29 -12.15
N ALA A 445 -22.14 3.09 -12.94
CA ALA A 445 -21.35 1.88 -12.82
C ALA A 445 -20.57 1.85 -11.49
N PRO A 446 -20.55 0.70 -10.77
CA PRO A 446 -19.65 0.51 -9.65
C PRO A 446 -18.23 0.51 -10.19
N ALA A 447 -17.42 1.45 -9.73
CA ALA A 447 -16.03 1.59 -10.14
C ALA A 447 -15.14 1.87 -8.93
N HIS A 448 -13.87 1.52 -9.03
CA HIS A 448 -12.83 1.77 -8.04
C HIS A 448 -12.82 3.25 -7.63
N ALA A 449 -12.69 3.50 -6.34
CA ALA A 449 -12.63 4.85 -5.78
C ALA A 449 -11.47 4.97 -4.79
N ILE A 450 -11.03 6.21 -4.59
CA ILE A 450 -9.94 6.57 -3.68
C ILE A 450 -10.56 7.23 -2.46
N ARG A 451 -10.18 6.75 -1.28
CA ARG A 451 -10.65 7.22 0.02
C ARG A 451 -9.50 7.92 0.75
N PHE A 452 -9.80 9.09 1.28
CA PHE A 452 -8.93 9.88 2.14
C PHE A 452 -9.63 10.12 3.48
N ALA A 453 -9.10 9.56 4.56
CA ALA A 453 -9.68 9.60 5.90
C ALA A 453 -8.63 10.01 6.96
N PRO A 454 -8.28 11.30 7.07
CA PRO A 454 -7.22 11.78 7.96
C PRO A 454 -7.52 11.60 9.46
N LEU A 455 -8.75 11.23 9.85
CA LEU A 455 -9.08 10.91 11.24
C LEU A 455 -8.56 9.51 11.66
N GLU A 456 -8.40 8.58 10.71
CA GLU A 456 -7.92 7.21 10.94
C GLU A 456 -6.39 7.09 10.94
N HIS A 457 -5.68 8.22 10.93
CA HIS A 457 -4.22 8.27 10.92
C HIS A 457 -3.73 9.53 11.64
N LEU A 458 -4.22 9.76 12.85
CA LEU A 458 -4.05 11.04 13.56
C LEU A 458 -2.60 11.45 13.82
N LEU A 459 -1.68 10.48 13.89
CA LEU A 459 -0.26 10.75 14.17
C LEU A 459 0.54 11.09 12.91
N ASP A 460 -0.02 10.87 11.72
CA ASP A 460 0.59 11.27 10.46
C ASP A 460 0.31 12.75 10.20
N VAL A 461 1.33 13.59 10.43
CA VAL A 461 1.19 15.04 10.29
C VAL A 461 1.15 15.42 8.80
N ILE A 462 -0.04 15.82 8.34
CA ILE A 462 -0.30 16.34 6.99
C ILE A 462 -0.48 17.85 7.07
N TYR A 463 0.23 18.60 6.21
CA TYR A 463 0.09 20.04 6.12
C TYR A 463 -0.85 20.44 4.98
N GLN A 464 -1.47 21.61 5.11
CA GLN A 464 -2.34 22.16 4.06
C GLN A 464 -1.60 22.33 2.72
N ASN A 465 -0.30 22.64 2.75
CA ASN A 465 0.53 22.72 1.55
C ASN A 465 0.65 21.38 0.81
N ASP A 466 0.70 20.26 1.54
CA ASP A 466 0.74 18.92 0.94
C ASP A 466 -0.56 18.66 0.18
N ILE A 467 -1.70 19.07 0.74
CA ILE A 467 -3.01 18.97 0.06
C ILE A 467 -3.06 19.83 -1.21
N GLN A 468 -2.48 21.03 -1.19
CA GLN A 468 -2.44 21.89 -2.38
C GLN A 468 -1.66 21.25 -3.53
N LEU A 469 -0.47 20.71 -3.24
CA LEU A 469 0.34 19.97 -4.23
C LEU A 469 -0.41 18.72 -4.71
N PHE A 470 -1.04 18.00 -3.80
CA PHE A 470 -1.85 16.83 -4.09
C PHE A 470 -3.00 17.14 -5.07
N ILE A 471 -3.74 18.24 -4.87
CA ILE A 471 -4.81 18.65 -5.78
C ILE A 471 -4.29 19.02 -7.16
N GLN A 472 -3.17 19.75 -7.24
CA GLN A 472 -2.53 20.12 -8.51
C GLN A 472 -2.13 18.87 -9.31
N ASP A 473 -1.56 17.88 -8.62
CA ASP A 473 -1.17 16.61 -9.22
C ASP A 473 -2.38 15.76 -9.61
N ILE A 474 -3.47 15.75 -8.81
CA ILE A 474 -4.74 15.13 -9.20
C ILE A 474 -5.22 15.71 -10.53
N GLN A 475 -5.31 17.04 -10.66
CA GLN A 475 -5.76 17.66 -11.92
C GLN A 475 -4.88 17.21 -13.09
N ARG A 476 -3.55 17.23 -12.92
CA ARG A 476 -2.60 16.76 -13.94
C ARG A 476 -2.83 15.29 -14.32
N TYR A 477 -3.05 14.41 -13.34
CA TYR A 477 -3.29 13.00 -13.61
C TYR A 477 -4.66 12.76 -14.26
N ILE A 478 -5.70 13.49 -13.87
CA ILE A 478 -7.03 13.42 -14.50
C ILE A 478 -6.95 13.84 -15.98
N ASP A 479 -6.15 14.86 -16.31
CA ASP A 479 -5.91 15.27 -17.69
C ASP A 479 -5.21 14.16 -18.50
N ILE A 480 -4.22 13.47 -17.91
CA ILE A 480 -3.53 12.32 -18.50
C ILE A 480 -4.52 11.16 -18.73
N LEU A 481 -5.38 10.84 -17.75
CA LEU A 481 -6.37 9.77 -17.87
C LEU A 481 -7.37 10.08 -18.98
N HIS A 482 -7.85 11.32 -19.06
CA HIS A 482 -8.75 11.76 -20.11
C HIS A 482 -8.11 11.72 -21.50
N ALA A 483 -6.87 12.19 -21.62
CA ALA A 483 -6.09 12.12 -22.86
C ALA A 483 -5.88 10.66 -23.30
N THR A 484 -5.53 9.78 -22.35
CA THR A 484 -5.32 8.34 -22.60
C THR A 484 -6.60 7.65 -23.05
N MET A 485 -7.74 7.91 -22.40
CA MET A 485 -9.04 7.34 -22.78
C MET A 485 -9.45 7.82 -24.18
N THR A 486 -9.21 9.09 -24.50
CA THR A 486 -9.45 9.64 -25.85
C THR A 486 -8.54 9.01 -26.89
N GLY A 487 -7.26 8.83 -26.56
CA GLY A 487 -6.28 8.16 -27.42
C GLY A 487 -6.67 6.70 -27.69
N ARG A 488 -7.09 5.96 -26.67
CA ARG A 488 -7.56 4.57 -26.79
C ARG A 488 -8.74 4.44 -27.74
N LYS A 489 -9.72 5.35 -27.64
CA LYS A 489 -10.88 5.39 -28.55
C LYS A 489 -10.44 5.56 -30.00
N ASN A 490 -9.49 6.45 -30.25
CA ASN A 490 -9.06 6.80 -31.60
C ASN A 490 -7.93 5.90 -32.14
N LEU A 491 -7.40 4.99 -31.33
CA LEU A 491 -6.22 4.18 -31.65
C LEU A 491 -6.41 3.38 -32.94
N SER A 492 -7.51 2.63 -33.05
CA SER A 492 -7.79 1.80 -34.24
C SER A 492 -7.98 2.65 -35.49
N LEU A 493 -8.64 3.81 -35.37
CA LEU A 493 -8.86 4.75 -36.46
C LEU A 493 -7.54 5.36 -36.94
N ILE A 494 -6.67 5.79 -36.04
CA ILE A 494 -5.39 6.40 -36.42
C ILE A 494 -4.44 5.35 -37.00
N ILE A 495 -4.41 4.13 -36.43
CA ILE A 495 -3.60 3.02 -36.95
C ILE A 495 -4.01 2.64 -38.37
N SER A 496 -5.29 2.77 -38.75
CA SER A 496 -5.74 2.49 -40.12
C SER A 496 -5.05 3.34 -41.20
N ASN A 497 -4.42 4.46 -40.84
CA ASN A 497 -3.62 5.29 -41.75
C ASN A 497 -2.19 4.74 -41.97
N TYR A 498 -1.76 3.75 -41.20
CA TYR A 498 -0.40 3.21 -41.23
C TYR A 498 -0.41 1.78 -41.79
N GLU A 499 0.32 1.53 -42.87
CA GLU A 499 0.36 0.21 -43.52
C GLU A 499 1.11 -0.86 -42.70
N ASN A 500 2.14 -0.46 -41.95
CA ASN A 500 3.01 -1.36 -41.18
C ASN A 500 2.59 -1.53 -39.71
N LEU A 501 1.45 -0.98 -39.28
CA LEU A 501 1.02 -1.07 -37.87
C LEU A 501 -0.33 -1.77 -37.77
N SER A 502 -0.48 -2.63 -36.77
CA SER A 502 -1.73 -3.31 -36.44
C SER A 502 -2.10 -3.10 -34.98
N SER A 503 -3.38 -2.81 -34.72
CA SER A 503 -3.92 -2.59 -33.38
C SER A 503 -4.29 -3.91 -32.72
N ILE A 504 -3.98 -4.06 -31.43
CA ILE A 504 -4.34 -5.26 -30.66
C ILE A 504 -5.28 -4.87 -29.52
N PRO A 505 -6.46 -5.52 -29.39
CA PRO A 505 -7.39 -5.24 -28.30
C PRO A 505 -6.80 -5.71 -26.97
N MET A 506 -6.80 -4.84 -25.96
CA MET A 506 -6.23 -5.12 -24.64
C MET A 506 -7.21 -4.74 -23.51
N PRO A 507 -8.20 -5.59 -23.19
CA PRO A 507 -9.21 -5.26 -22.19
C PRO A 507 -8.61 -4.96 -20.80
N ASN A 508 -7.57 -5.72 -20.39
CA ASN A 508 -6.97 -5.65 -19.05
C ASN A 508 -5.74 -4.73 -18.96
N TRP A 509 -5.71 -3.60 -19.67
CA TRP A 509 -4.55 -2.70 -19.69
C TRP A 509 -4.94 -1.24 -19.39
N ALA A 510 -4.32 -0.66 -18.36
CA ALA A 510 -4.45 0.75 -17.96
C ALA A 510 -3.58 1.65 -18.86
N GLY A 511 -3.95 1.78 -20.13
CA GLY A 511 -3.22 2.62 -21.10
C GLY A 511 -3.96 2.76 -22.42
N VAL A 512 -3.30 3.37 -23.41
CA VAL A 512 -3.88 3.60 -24.74
C VAL A 512 -4.23 2.28 -25.43
N GLY A 513 -3.37 1.27 -25.35
CA GLY A 513 -3.62 -0.03 -25.99
C GLY A 513 -2.33 -0.75 -26.35
N ALA A 514 -2.37 -1.60 -27.39
CA ALA A 514 -1.20 -2.30 -27.90
C ALA A 514 -1.13 -2.21 -29.43
N VAL A 515 0.10 -2.20 -29.94
CA VAL A 515 0.41 -2.07 -31.37
C VAL A 515 1.45 -3.11 -31.77
N ARG A 516 1.29 -3.65 -32.99
CA ARG A 516 2.28 -4.52 -33.63
C ARG A 516 2.81 -3.85 -34.88
N TYR A 517 4.14 -3.73 -34.99
CA TYR A 517 4.85 -3.43 -36.21
C TYR A 517 4.91 -4.69 -37.08
N ILE A 518 4.55 -4.55 -38.35
CA ILE A 518 4.54 -5.59 -39.36
C ILE A 518 5.52 -5.17 -40.46
N PRO A 519 6.60 -5.93 -40.69
CA PRO A 519 7.54 -5.69 -41.77
C PRO A 519 6.85 -5.66 -43.13
N SER A 520 7.33 -4.79 -44.03
CA SER A 520 6.65 -4.51 -45.31
C SER A 520 6.55 -5.72 -46.26
N HIS A 521 7.34 -6.75 -46.02
CA HIS A 521 7.43 -7.95 -46.85
C HIS A 521 6.61 -9.13 -46.31
N ILE A 522 6.03 -9.01 -45.11
CA ILE A 522 5.21 -10.05 -44.48
C ILE A 522 3.74 -9.73 -44.72
N ASN A 523 3.01 -10.68 -45.31
CA ASN A 523 1.57 -10.56 -45.47
C ASN A 523 0.86 -11.32 -44.34
N LEU A 524 -0.07 -10.66 -43.65
CA LEU A 524 -0.81 -11.23 -42.50
C LEU A 524 -1.70 -12.43 -42.88
N SER A 525 -2.00 -12.63 -44.17
CA SER A 525 -2.83 -13.75 -44.63
C SER A 525 -2.10 -15.09 -44.70
N ASP A 526 -0.77 -15.08 -44.81
CA ASP A 526 0.09 -16.26 -44.99
C ASP A 526 1.26 -16.19 -44.00
N ILE A 527 0.97 -16.40 -42.71
CA ILE A 527 1.97 -16.29 -41.65
C ILE A 527 2.63 -17.65 -41.40
N ASP A 528 3.92 -17.75 -41.73
CA ASP A 528 4.76 -18.90 -41.38
C ASP A 528 5.39 -18.73 -39.98
N GLU A 529 5.79 -19.85 -39.35
CA GLU A 529 6.47 -19.84 -38.03
C GLU A 529 7.77 -18.99 -38.04
N ILE A 530 8.44 -18.93 -39.20
CA ILE A 530 9.63 -18.08 -39.41
C ILE A 530 9.26 -16.60 -39.32
N SER A 531 8.15 -16.20 -39.96
CA SER A 531 7.64 -14.83 -39.93
C SER A 531 7.21 -14.42 -38.52
N ILE A 532 6.65 -15.34 -37.72
CA ILE A 532 6.32 -15.09 -36.31
C ILE A 532 7.59 -14.80 -35.51
N ASN A 533 8.62 -15.63 -35.67
CA ASN A 533 9.89 -15.46 -34.96
C ASN A 533 10.58 -14.15 -35.35
N GLU A 534 10.56 -13.79 -36.63
CA GLU A 534 11.10 -12.51 -37.11
C GLU A 534 10.35 -11.32 -36.48
N ILE A 535 9.02 -11.32 -36.52
CA ILE A 535 8.20 -10.29 -35.88
C ILE A 535 8.52 -10.21 -34.39
N ASN A 536 8.64 -11.34 -33.69
CA ASN A 536 8.98 -11.37 -32.27
C ASN A 536 10.36 -10.77 -32.00
N THR A 537 11.37 -11.10 -32.80
CA THR A 537 12.72 -10.54 -32.66
C THR A 537 12.71 -9.02 -32.89
N ILE A 538 12.03 -8.55 -33.93
CA ILE A 538 11.89 -7.11 -34.21
C ILE A 538 11.16 -6.42 -33.04
N GLN A 539 10.08 -7.00 -32.54
CA GLN A 539 9.29 -6.43 -31.45
C GLN A 539 10.06 -6.34 -30.14
N ALA A 540 10.81 -7.39 -29.79
CA ALA A 540 11.63 -7.41 -28.59
C ALA A 540 12.71 -6.31 -28.63
N GLU A 541 13.38 -6.17 -29.77
CA GLU A 541 14.42 -5.15 -29.94
C GLU A 541 13.82 -3.73 -30.01
N LEU A 542 12.70 -3.56 -30.72
CA LEU A 542 11.96 -2.30 -30.77
C LEU A 542 11.50 -1.87 -29.37
N ALA A 543 10.95 -2.79 -28.59
CA ALA A 543 10.54 -2.51 -27.21
C ALA A 543 11.73 -2.11 -26.34
N ARG A 544 12.89 -2.76 -26.49
CA ARG A 544 14.13 -2.42 -25.77
C ARG A 544 14.63 -1.01 -26.13
N GLN A 545 14.63 -0.66 -27.41
CA GLN A 545 15.03 0.66 -27.89
C GLN A 545 14.09 1.77 -27.39
N LEU A 546 12.77 1.52 -27.42
CA LEU A 546 11.78 2.50 -26.99
C LEU A 546 11.76 2.64 -25.46
N GLN A 547 11.88 1.55 -24.70
CA GLN A 547 11.94 1.58 -23.22
C GLN A 547 13.13 2.35 -22.67
N THR A 548 14.27 2.33 -23.37
CA THR A 548 15.46 3.08 -22.97
C THR A 548 15.18 4.59 -22.94
N ASN A 549 14.30 5.06 -23.83
CA ASN A 549 13.97 6.48 -23.96
C ASN A 549 12.69 6.87 -23.22
N ASP A 550 11.73 5.95 -23.07
CA ASP A 550 10.41 6.21 -22.52
C ASP A 550 9.81 4.97 -21.85
N THR A 551 9.50 5.09 -20.56
CA THR A 551 8.95 4.00 -19.74
C THR A 551 7.48 3.68 -20.05
N ALA A 552 6.82 4.48 -20.89
CA ALA A 552 5.45 4.22 -21.34
C ALA A 552 5.34 2.99 -22.26
N PHE A 553 6.46 2.47 -22.77
CA PHE A 553 6.48 1.28 -23.64
C PHE A 553 6.77 0.02 -22.84
N SER A 554 6.05 -1.06 -23.11
CA SER A 554 6.40 -2.38 -22.59
C SER A 554 6.16 -3.47 -23.63
N LEU A 555 6.94 -4.54 -23.59
CA LEU A 555 6.71 -5.71 -24.42
C LEU A 555 5.57 -6.54 -23.82
N GLY A 556 4.66 -7.03 -24.65
CA GLY A 556 3.63 -7.99 -24.27
C GLY A 556 3.53 -9.12 -25.28
N GLY A 557 2.98 -10.26 -24.87
CA GLY A 557 2.84 -11.46 -25.72
C GLY A 557 3.91 -12.52 -25.44
N GLY A 558 3.71 -13.71 -26.05
CA GLY A 558 4.55 -14.91 -25.96
C GLY A 558 4.50 -15.61 -24.60
N GLY A 559 3.57 -16.56 -24.50
CA GLY A 559 3.63 -17.70 -23.58
C GLY A 559 3.88 -17.40 -22.10
N GLY A 560 2.82 -17.12 -21.36
CA GLY A 560 2.82 -17.19 -19.91
C GLY A 560 1.51 -17.79 -19.40
N SER A 561 1.53 -19.09 -19.10
CA SER A 561 0.64 -19.75 -18.12
C SER A 561 -0.87 -19.39 -18.24
N GLY A 562 -1.52 -19.94 -19.25
CA GLY A 562 -2.98 -19.97 -19.37
C GLY A 562 -3.38 -21.04 -20.37
N SER A 563 -4.25 -21.95 -19.96
CA SER A 563 -4.79 -22.98 -20.85
C SER A 563 -5.69 -22.34 -21.92
N GLY A 564 -5.19 -22.24 -23.15
CA GLY A 564 -5.97 -21.76 -24.30
C GLY A 564 -5.23 -22.05 -25.60
N THR A 565 -5.94 -22.58 -26.59
CA THR A 565 -5.40 -23.11 -27.84
C THR A 565 -5.54 -22.09 -28.98
N ASP A 566 -4.92 -20.92 -28.88
CA ASP A 566 -5.03 -19.88 -29.92
C ASP A 566 -3.66 -19.38 -30.41
N GLU A 567 -3.44 -19.48 -31.72
CA GLU A 567 -2.19 -19.12 -32.44
C GLU A 567 -1.77 -17.64 -32.27
N TYR A 568 -2.70 -16.78 -31.83
CA TYR A 568 -2.49 -15.36 -31.52
C TYR A 568 -1.66 -15.10 -30.25
N GLU A 569 -1.46 -16.09 -29.38
CA GLU A 569 -0.67 -15.93 -28.14
C GLU A 569 0.86 -16.00 -28.37
N SER A 570 1.29 -16.47 -29.55
CA SER A 570 2.70 -16.64 -29.91
C SER A 570 3.40 -15.35 -30.34
N MET A 571 2.63 -14.31 -30.70
CA MET A 571 3.18 -13.07 -31.26
C MET A 571 3.31 -11.97 -30.22
N PHE A 572 4.51 -11.39 -30.12
CA PHE A 572 4.79 -10.21 -29.34
C PHE A 572 4.11 -8.96 -29.91
N TYR A 573 3.91 -7.99 -29.03
CA TYR A 573 3.33 -6.69 -29.30
C TYR A 573 3.88 -5.65 -28.34
N LEU A 574 3.78 -4.39 -28.75
CA LEU A 574 4.20 -3.25 -27.96
C LEU A 574 3.00 -2.66 -27.24
N ARG A 575 3.00 -2.69 -25.90
CA ARG A 575 2.01 -2.01 -25.07
C ARG A 575 2.33 -0.52 -25.00
N LEU A 576 1.30 0.29 -25.20
CA LEU A 576 1.32 1.74 -25.08
C LEU A 576 0.69 2.14 -23.74
N GLY A 577 1.48 2.77 -22.89
CA GLY A 577 1.07 3.29 -21.58
C GLY A 577 0.19 4.53 -21.68
N MET A 578 0.30 5.40 -20.67
CA MET A 578 -0.48 6.64 -20.57
C MET A 578 0.11 7.73 -21.49
N ILE A 579 -0.74 8.58 -22.05
CA ILE A 579 -0.35 9.75 -22.85
C ILE A 579 -0.82 11.04 -22.17
N ARG A 580 -0.06 12.13 -22.36
CA ARG A 580 -0.36 13.42 -21.73
C ARG A 580 -1.39 14.22 -22.51
N LYS A 581 -1.30 14.20 -23.83
CA LYS A 581 -2.27 14.83 -24.74
C LYS A 581 -2.74 13.82 -25.76
N SER A 582 -3.99 13.94 -26.20
CA SER A 582 -4.54 13.07 -27.25
C SER A 582 -3.80 13.20 -28.58
N GLU A 583 -3.26 14.39 -28.87
CA GLU A 583 -2.43 14.68 -30.05
C GLU A 583 -1.09 13.94 -30.03
N ASP A 584 -0.57 13.58 -28.85
CA ASP A 584 0.70 12.87 -28.73
C ASP A 584 0.62 11.45 -29.32
N LEU A 585 -0.59 10.90 -29.51
CA LEU A 585 -0.76 9.54 -30.04
C LEU A 585 -0.21 9.40 -31.46
N ASP A 586 -0.49 10.36 -32.34
CA ASP A 586 0.00 10.29 -33.72
C ASP A 586 1.53 10.42 -33.78
N ILE A 587 2.08 11.33 -32.96
CA ILE A 587 3.53 11.49 -32.80
C ILE A 587 4.17 10.18 -32.28
N LEU A 588 3.51 9.52 -31.33
CA LEU A 588 3.95 8.25 -30.76
C LEU A 588 3.97 7.15 -31.82
N LEU A 589 2.90 7.01 -32.59
CA LEU A 589 2.80 6.01 -33.66
C LEU A 589 3.82 6.26 -34.77
N HIS A 590 4.04 7.51 -35.17
CA HIS A 590 5.11 7.89 -36.08
C HIS A 590 6.50 7.52 -35.54
N LYS A 591 6.76 7.73 -34.25
CA LYS A 591 8.02 7.35 -33.60
C LYS A 591 8.22 5.83 -33.61
N ILE A 592 7.17 5.05 -33.30
CA ILE A 592 7.20 3.59 -33.35
C ILE A 592 7.47 3.11 -34.77
N LEU A 593 6.83 3.72 -35.78
CA LEU A 593 7.03 3.35 -37.19
C LEU A 593 8.48 3.57 -37.62
N ASN A 594 9.07 4.73 -37.30
CA ASN A 594 10.44 5.05 -37.67
C ASN A 594 11.45 4.14 -36.96
N ALA A 595 11.27 3.92 -35.65
CA ALA A 595 12.11 3.00 -34.89
C ALA A 595 11.96 1.54 -35.36
N GLY A 596 10.74 1.14 -35.76
CA GLY A 596 10.48 -0.17 -36.35
C GLY A 596 11.22 -0.36 -37.67
N LYS A 597 11.19 0.63 -38.56
CA LYS A 597 11.94 0.61 -39.82
C LYS A 597 13.45 0.56 -39.59
N GLU A 598 13.96 1.36 -38.65
CA GLU A 598 15.38 1.35 -38.29
C GLU A 598 15.80 -0.02 -37.74
N THR A 599 15.00 -0.59 -36.83
CA THR A 599 15.22 -1.92 -36.26
C THR A 599 15.20 -3.01 -37.32
N GLU A 600 14.22 -2.98 -38.24
CA GLU A 600 14.14 -3.89 -39.39
C GLU A 600 15.41 -3.79 -40.25
N THR A 601 15.85 -2.58 -40.61
CA THR A 601 17.08 -2.41 -41.41
C THR A 601 18.34 -2.84 -40.68
N SER A 602 18.43 -2.61 -39.37
CA SER A 602 19.56 -3.01 -38.55
C SER A 602 19.65 -4.52 -38.42
N LEU A 603 18.51 -5.20 -38.19
CA LEU A 603 18.48 -6.66 -38.10
C LEU A 603 18.84 -7.31 -39.43
N LYS A 604 18.31 -6.79 -40.54
CA LYS A 604 18.68 -7.22 -41.89
C LYS A 604 20.18 -7.06 -42.16
N TYR A 605 20.78 -5.94 -41.73
CA TYR A 605 22.23 -5.73 -41.88
C TYR A 605 23.05 -6.73 -41.05
N VAL A 606 22.59 -7.09 -39.85
CA VAL A 606 23.23 -8.11 -39.01
C VAL A 606 23.14 -9.49 -39.65
N GLU A 607 21.99 -9.84 -40.23
CA GLU A 607 21.82 -11.10 -40.97
C GLU A 607 22.72 -11.17 -42.21
N ASP A 608 22.75 -10.11 -43.03
CA ASP A 608 23.64 -10.00 -44.19
C ASP A 608 25.12 -10.13 -43.78
N MET A 609 25.51 -9.52 -42.65
CA MET A 609 26.87 -9.62 -42.11
C MET A 609 27.16 -11.04 -41.60
N ALA A 610 26.23 -11.65 -40.88
CA ALA A 610 26.37 -13.02 -40.39
C ALA A 610 26.52 -14.01 -41.55
N GLU A 611 25.79 -13.82 -42.65
CA GLU A 611 25.95 -14.62 -43.86
C GLU A 611 27.32 -14.42 -44.52
N LYS A 612 27.79 -13.17 -44.64
CA LYS A 612 29.14 -12.87 -45.14
C LYS A 612 30.23 -13.49 -44.26
N ILE A 613 30.08 -13.45 -42.95
CA ILE A 613 31.02 -14.08 -42.01
C ILE A 613 30.97 -15.61 -42.15
N ARG A 614 29.78 -16.21 -42.22
CA ARG A 614 29.63 -17.67 -42.40
C ARG A 614 30.28 -18.14 -43.70
N THR A 615 30.00 -17.47 -44.81
CA THR A 615 30.61 -17.79 -46.12
C THR A 615 32.12 -17.52 -46.12
N GLY A 616 32.57 -16.48 -45.41
CA GLY A 616 33.99 -16.22 -45.15
C GLY A 616 34.67 -17.36 -44.39
N ILE A 617 34.07 -17.84 -43.30
CA ILE A 617 34.58 -18.95 -42.49
C ILE A 617 34.62 -20.25 -43.31
N GLU A 618 33.55 -20.57 -44.05
CA GLU A 618 33.49 -21.75 -44.91
C GLU A 618 34.57 -21.73 -45.98
N LYS A 619 34.79 -20.57 -46.61
CA LYS A 619 35.85 -20.38 -47.60
C LYS A 619 37.24 -20.50 -46.98
N VAL A 620 37.48 -19.89 -45.81
CA VAL A 620 38.75 -20.06 -45.07
C VAL A 620 38.97 -21.52 -44.70
N GLN A 621 37.95 -22.23 -44.22
CA GLN A 621 38.06 -23.63 -43.84
C GLN A 621 38.37 -24.53 -45.03
N LYS A 622 37.73 -24.28 -46.18
CA LYS A 622 38.01 -25.00 -47.42
C LYS A 622 39.43 -24.73 -47.91
N ASP A 623 39.84 -23.48 -47.96
CA ASP A 623 41.19 -23.13 -48.39
C ASP A 623 42.26 -23.71 -47.45
N LEU A 624 41.99 -23.76 -46.13
CA LEU A 624 42.87 -24.41 -45.16
C LEU A 624 42.95 -25.93 -45.39
N GLN A 625 41.85 -26.59 -45.75
CA GLN A 625 41.85 -28.00 -46.12
C GLN A 625 42.66 -28.24 -47.40
N ASP A 626 42.46 -27.40 -48.42
CA ASP A 626 43.20 -27.49 -49.69
C ASP A 626 44.70 -27.24 -49.49
N GLU A 627 45.08 -26.25 -48.66
CA GLU A 627 46.47 -25.96 -48.30
C GLU A 627 47.09 -27.12 -47.53
N ASN A 628 46.36 -27.71 -46.58
CA ASN A 628 46.83 -28.89 -45.83
C ASN A 628 46.99 -30.11 -46.75
N LEU A 629 46.07 -30.33 -47.70
CA LEU A 629 46.21 -31.37 -48.73
C LEU A 629 47.42 -31.13 -49.64
N GLN A 630 47.70 -29.87 -50.00
CA GLN A 630 48.90 -29.52 -50.76
C GLN A 630 50.18 -29.77 -49.96
N LEU A 631 50.18 -29.46 -48.65
CA LEU A 631 51.28 -29.79 -47.75
C LEU A 631 51.49 -31.32 -47.65
N PHE A 632 50.41 -32.09 -47.47
CA PHE A 632 50.47 -33.56 -47.49
C PHE A 632 51.01 -34.11 -48.82
N ALA A 633 50.60 -33.52 -49.95
CA ALA A 633 51.09 -33.90 -51.27
C ALA A 633 52.58 -33.57 -51.46
N GLN A 634 53.04 -32.46 -50.88
CA GLN A 634 54.44 -32.04 -50.93
C GLN A 634 55.34 -32.87 -49.99
N GLU A 635 54.84 -33.30 -48.84
CA GLU A 635 55.60 -34.10 -47.86
C GLU A 635 55.64 -35.61 -48.16
N GLY A 636 54.72 -36.11 -48.99
CA GLY A 636 54.72 -37.48 -49.53
C GLY A 636 54.28 -38.59 -48.56
N LEU A 637 53.52 -39.56 -49.06
CA LEU A 637 52.84 -40.65 -48.32
C LEU A 637 53.72 -41.53 -47.39
N LEU A 638 55.05 -41.52 -47.55
CA LEU A 638 55.96 -42.47 -46.85
C LEU A 638 56.36 -42.05 -45.43
N ARG A 639 56.04 -40.83 -44.96
CA ARG A 639 56.45 -40.35 -43.62
C ARG A 639 55.43 -40.57 -42.49
N HIS A 640 54.21 -41.01 -42.79
CA HIS A 640 53.14 -41.13 -41.79
C HIS A 640 52.66 -42.57 -41.52
N LEU A 641 53.28 -43.60 -42.09
CA LEU A 641 53.00 -44.99 -41.74
C LEU A 641 53.72 -45.38 -40.43
N PRO A 642 53.00 -45.82 -39.38
CA PRO A 642 53.56 -46.03 -38.05
C PRO A 642 54.17 -47.43 -37.96
N LEU A 643 55.28 -47.69 -38.65
CA LEU A 643 55.97 -48.97 -38.50
C LEU A 643 57.46 -48.88 -38.15
N VAL A 644 58.17 -47.78 -38.45
CA VAL A 644 59.46 -47.46 -37.80
C VAL A 644 59.87 -46.02 -38.12
N SER A 645 59.47 -45.03 -37.32
CA SER A 645 59.96 -43.65 -37.52
C SER A 645 59.95 -42.78 -36.25
N ASN A 646 60.55 -43.26 -35.17
CA ASN A 646 60.89 -42.40 -34.02
C ASN A 646 62.40 -42.20 -33.82
N ILE A 647 63.23 -42.74 -34.72
CA ILE A 647 64.71 -42.59 -34.66
C ILE A 647 65.21 -41.74 -35.84
N MET A 648 64.61 -41.86 -37.04
CA MET A 648 65.03 -41.09 -38.21
C MET A 648 64.54 -39.63 -38.22
N SER A 649 63.43 -39.34 -37.53
CA SER A 649 62.90 -37.98 -37.34
C SER A 649 63.72 -37.15 -36.35
N TRP A 650 64.51 -37.80 -35.49
CA TRP A 650 65.36 -37.13 -34.49
C TRP A 650 66.77 -36.79 -35.02
N TRP A 651 67.31 -37.58 -35.94
CA TRP A 651 68.68 -37.40 -36.48
C TRP A 651 68.77 -36.41 -37.66
N SER A 652 67.64 -35.97 -38.21
CA SER A 652 67.60 -34.85 -39.16
C SER A 652 66.36 -33.97 -38.91
N PRO A 653 66.38 -33.07 -37.91
CA PRO A 653 65.39 -32.02 -37.86
C PRO A 653 65.63 -31.14 -39.09
N SER A 654 64.62 -30.98 -39.95
CA SER A 654 64.75 -30.19 -41.17
C SER A 654 65.17 -28.76 -40.83
N GLN A 655 66.39 -28.38 -41.17
CA GLN A 655 66.85 -27.01 -41.11
C GLN A 655 66.20 -26.22 -42.25
N SER A 656 65.48 -25.16 -41.86
CA SER A 656 65.17 -23.97 -42.65
C SER A 656 64.51 -24.17 -44.02
N THR A 657 63.27 -24.62 -44.03
CA THR A 657 62.22 -23.69 -44.43
C THR A 657 61.53 -23.25 -43.15
N PRO A 658 60.96 -22.03 -43.02
CA PRO A 658 59.98 -21.83 -41.96
C PRO A 658 58.98 -22.99 -42.07
N PRO A 659 58.28 -23.42 -41.00
CA PRO A 659 57.05 -24.16 -41.25
C PRO A 659 56.34 -23.39 -42.36
N LEU A 660 55.67 -24.04 -43.30
CA LEU A 660 54.55 -23.35 -43.93
C LEU A 660 53.60 -23.04 -42.77
N ALA A 661 53.92 -21.95 -42.08
CA ALA A 661 53.22 -21.41 -40.96
C ALA A 661 51.93 -21.04 -41.62
N ILE A 662 50.90 -21.79 -41.27
CA ILE A 662 49.52 -21.57 -41.71
C ILE A 662 49.34 -20.07 -41.78
N LYS A 663 49.26 -19.53 -43.00
CA LYS A 663 49.28 -18.08 -43.19
C LYS A 663 48.08 -17.54 -42.43
N GLY A 664 48.31 -16.67 -41.46
CA GLY A 664 47.21 -16.04 -40.75
C GLY A 664 46.38 -15.25 -41.77
N ARG A 665 45.06 -15.37 -41.72
CA ARG A 665 44.14 -14.65 -42.62
C ARG A 665 43.22 -13.76 -41.80
N SER A 666 42.91 -12.58 -42.31
CA SER A 666 41.93 -11.66 -41.74
C SER A 666 40.78 -11.50 -42.70
N PHE A 667 39.56 -11.51 -42.18
CA PHE A 667 38.36 -11.23 -42.95
C PHE A 667 38.00 -9.76 -42.77
N ASP A 668 37.98 -9.00 -43.86
CA ASP A 668 37.52 -7.61 -43.83
C ASP A 668 35.99 -7.58 -44.06
N LEU A 669 35.27 -7.12 -43.04
CA LEU A 669 33.81 -7.05 -43.01
C LEU A 669 33.24 -6.07 -44.05
N ASN A 670 34.01 -5.05 -44.45
CA ASN A 670 33.56 -4.04 -45.40
C ASN A 670 33.69 -4.49 -46.86
N SER A 671 34.84 -5.10 -47.21
CA SER A 671 35.09 -5.61 -48.57
C SER A 671 34.57 -7.03 -48.79
N GLY A 672 34.30 -7.79 -47.73
CA GLY A 672 33.92 -9.20 -47.79
C GLY A 672 35.04 -10.11 -48.29
N GLN A 673 36.28 -9.62 -48.30
CA GLN A 673 37.44 -10.36 -48.81
C GLN A 673 38.30 -10.92 -47.67
N ILE A 674 38.93 -12.05 -47.96
CA ILE A 674 39.89 -12.70 -47.08
C ILE A 674 41.27 -12.20 -47.49
N GLU A 675 41.93 -11.47 -46.60
CA GLU A 675 43.26 -10.92 -46.81
C GLU A 675 44.31 -11.65 -45.97
N SER A 676 45.57 -11.63 -46.42
CA SER A 676 46.68 -12.19 -45.65
C SER A 676 47.01 -11.27 -44.48
N THR A 677 47.15 -11.83 -43.27
CA THR A 677 47.60 -11.04 -42.10
C THR A 677 49.07 -10.66 -42.18
N GLU A 678 49.84 -11.21 -43.13
CA GLU A 678 51.27 -10.92 -43.32
C GLU A 678 51.52 -9.41 -43.47
N ASP A 679 50.68 -8.69 -44.20
CA ASP A 679 50.80 -7.24 -44.41
C ASP A 679 50.45 -6.45 -43.14
N THR A 680 49.45 -6.88 -42.39
CA THR A 680 49.09 -6.30 -41.08
C THR A 680 50.22 -6.50 -40.06
N TYR A 681 50.83 -7.69 -40.04
CA TYR A 681 51.98 -7.99 -39.18
C TYR A 681 53.23 -7.19 -39.62
N ALA A 682 53.48 -7.07 -40.92
CA ALA A 682 54.58 -6.29 -41.46
C ALA A 682 54.44 -4.79 -41.10
N TYR A 683 53.23 -4.25 -41.22
CA TYR A 683 52.93 -2.86 -40.84
C TYR A 683 53.12 -2.62 -39.34
N ARG A 684 52.58 -3.48 -38.47
CA ARG A 684 52.79 -3.38 -37.00
C ARG A 684 54.26 -3.55 -36.60
N MET A 685 55.00 -4.39 -37.30
CA MET A 685 56.45 -4.56 -37.08
C MET A 685 57.26 -3.34 -37.53
N GLN A 686 56.81 -2.60 -38.54
CA GLN A 686 57.43 -1.33 -38.96
C GLN A 686 57.17 -0.21 -37.95
N ILE A 687 55.96 -0.11 -37.39
CA ILE A 687 55.64 0.87 -36.33
C ILE A 687 56.49 0.65 -35.09
N LYS A 688 56.68 -0.62 -34.66
CA LYS A 688 57.57 -0.95 -33.53
C LYS A 688 59.05 -0.62 -33.77
N LYS A 689 59.49 -0.48 -35.03
CA LYS A 689 60.88 -0.13 -35.37
C LYS A 689 61.15 1.38 -35.46
N GLN A 690 60.12 2.23 -35.45
CA GLN A 690 60.27 3.69 -35.66
C GLN A 690 60.29 4.55 -34.38
N SER A 691 60.32 3.95 -33.17
CA SER A 691 60.33 4.71 -31.91
C SER A 691 61.69 4.61 -31.17
N PRO A 692 62.48 5.69 -31.03
CA PRO A 692 63.61 5.76 -30.09
C PRO A 692 63.26 6.52 -28.79
N HIS A 693 63.88 6.08 -27.69
CA HIS A 693 63.78 6.48 -26.26
C HIS A 693 63.63 7.96 -25.87
N ALA A 694 62.82 8.24 -24.82
CA ALA A 694 63.17 8.79 -23.47
C ALA A 694 61.93 9.40 -22.72
N PRO A 695 61.97 9.77 -21.41
CA PRO A 695 62.38 9.07 -20.18
C PRO A 695 61.29 9.06 -19.06
N MET A 696 61.58 8.45 -17.89
CA MET A 696 60.70 8.32 -16.70
C MET A 696 60.57 9.60 -15.84
N HIS A 697 59.34 9.98 -15.43
CA HIS A 697 58.93 10.19 -14.02
C HIS A 697 57.42 10.44 -13.87
N ASN A 698 56.85 9.84 -12.81
CA ASN A 698 55.55 9.98 -12.11
C ASN A 698 54.58 11.12 -12.50
N ASN A 699 53.29 10.77 -12.63
CA ASN A 699 52.26 11.13 -11.64
C ASN A 699 50.96 10.35 -11.88
N ASP A 700 50.26 10.14 -10.77
CA ASP A 700 48.98 9.45 -10.61
C ASP A 700 47.88 9.95 -11.56
N ASP A 701 47.06 9.04 -12.06
CA ASP A 701 45.62 9.07 -11.80
C ASP A 701 44.95 7.78 -12.30
N THR A 702 44.37 7.07 -11.33
CA THR A 702 43.51 5.92 -11.48
C THR A 702 42.13 6.31 -12.03
N THR A 703 41.65 5.64 -13.08
CA THR A 703 40.21 5.32 -13.26
C THR A 703 40.06 4.14 -14.21
N SER A 704 40.13 2.93 -13.65
CA SER A 704 39.71 1.69 -14.28
C SER A 704 38.24 1.41 -13.96
N ILE A 705 37.39 1.39 -14.99
CA ILE A 705 36.08 0.73 -14.92
C ILE A 705 36.33 -0.74 -15.27
N ASN A 706 36.16 -1.60 -14.25
CA ASN A 706 36.17 -3.05 -14.37
C ASN A 706 34.87 -3.54 -15.02
N SER A 707 35.04 -4.31 -16.10
CA SER A 707 34.16 -5.42 -16.45
C SER A 707 34.63 -6.68 -15.71
N ASN A 708 33.74 -7.43 -15.06
CA ASN A 708 33.70 -8.88 -15.20
C ASN A 708 32.51 -9.56 -14.50
N ASN A 709 32.04 -10.60 -15.19
CA ASN A 709 31.04 -11.60 -14.83
C ASN A 709 31.46 -12.51 -13.66
N ILE A 710 30.46 -12.84 -12.83
CA ILE A 710 29.95 -14.18 -12.45
C ILE A 710 30.95 -15.36 -12.50
N GLU A 711 31.18 -16.06 -11.38
CA GLU A 711 30.54 -17.36 -11.07
C GLU A 711 30.89 -17.94 -9.67
N ASN A 712 29.82 -18.29 -8.92
CA ASN A 712 29.60 -19.35 -7.92
C ASN A 712 30.73 -19.88 -6.99
N SER A 713 30.49 -19.83 -5.67
CA SER A 713 30.01 -20.97 -4.84
C SER A 713 30.53 -20.96 -3.39
N THR A 714 29.64 -21.41 -2.49
CA THR A 714 29.85 -22.05 -1.17
C THR A 714 30.31 -21.25 0.07
N ASP A 715 29.47 -21.43 1.09
CA ASP A 715 29.78 -21.67 2.50
C ASP A 715 30.07 -20.53 3.49
N LEU A 716 29.08 -20.37 4.36
CA LEU A 716 29.16 -20.41 5.83
C LEU A 716 30.04 -19.40 6.58
N ASN A 717 29.35 -18.79 7.55
CA ASN A 717 29.77 -18.45 8.90
C ASN A 717 30.34 -17.06 9.22
N THR A 718 29.60 -16.44 10.15
CA THR A 718 30.05 -15.73 11.36
C THR A 718 30.49 -14.27 11.29
N ASN A 719 29.84 -13.52 12.19
CA ASN A 719 30.19 -12.21 12.79
C ASN A 719 29.70 -10.96 12.06
N GLN A 720 28.46 -10.54 12.31
CA GLN A 720 28.08 -9.61 13.39
C GLN A 720 26.55 -9.47 13.44
#